data_AF-A0A945FJD4-F1
#
_entry.id   AF-A0A945FJD4-F1
#
_cell.length_a   1.000
_cell.length_b   1.000
_cell.length_c   1.000
_cell.angle_alpha   90.00
_cell.angle_beta   90.00
_cell.angle_gamma   90.00
#
_symmetry.space_group_name_H-M   'P 1'
#
loop_
_entity.id
_entity.type
_entity.pdbx_description
1 polymer ?
#
loop_
_entity_poly.entity_id
_entity_poly.type
_entity_poly.pdbx_seq_one_letter_code
_entity_poly.pdbx_strand_id
1 'polypeptide(L)'
;MSQSFVHPGMLHTQQDFEFMKTHVHEEPWQTAFQTLCEQPFSSLDYEPDPHTHVIRGPYGKPSIGDKELSSSANAAYSHALQWVITGDKKHAEKAIEILNAWSYVVWDFQLNDAKLLAAWTGDYFCNAAEILRYTDSGWEEKDITQFERMTRTVYYALLENFFPEANGNWDGAIINTLLCMGIFCDDRVIFDRAINHYLRGRGNGGITKYVYPTGQCQESTRDQSHTQLGLNEFALACQVAWHQGVDLYKTADNRLALGFEHAAQYMLGEDVPVYGTISEQGRERIWDIYETAFQHFHYVKGLDMPYCKRAVEDTRGKEKSWLALTMYRGEVENSSTASGVPKTGGQTPGAQTEPTVQPPNDAITISPDGDLQAALDACVDGGWIVLDKGLYTLPETLKIPSNLTLSGQGLETVLFLDPEKSGSALANKEDDLNNFTLRDLVIEGAVKSEPPRDPNSARRTRSYASARSRSGIAFSAQRAKQMHDLHFEHVTVQNCTLDGVAVRGAQNVTLVACDFSDSGSSVVPGPGLQHNLLITRSDTVDIRDSRFDTSPWGSGVDISHCDTVTLSNNEVARNTLHGIRVTDSGGIHLVNNLVEGNDGHGIVFDKQMDGCENVTVTNNISRNNGKSGIQVQDAHETTLENNVLVDNENDDECA
;
A
#
# COMPACT_ATOMS: atom_id res chain seq x y z
N MET A 1 29.82 6.83 13.78
CA MET A 1 29.55 5.92 14.91
C MET A 1 28.05 5.77 14.97
N SER A 2 27.51 4.56 14.86
CA SER A 2 26.07 4.34 14.99
C SER A 2 25.62 4.73 16.39
N GLN A 3 24.49 5.41 16.51
CA GLN A 3 23.88 5.74 17.80
C GLN A 3 23.51 4.44 18.53
N SER A 4 23.89 4.33 19.81
CA SER A 4 23.46 3.24 20.69
C SER A 4 21.94 3.30 20.91
N PHE A 5 21.30 2.15 21.08
CA PHE A 5 19.87 2.09 21.39
C PHE A 5 19.58 2.67 22.78
N VAL A 6 18.40 3.27 22.91
CA VAL A 6 17.85 3.75 24.19
C VAL A 6 17.03 2.63 24.83
N HIS A 7 17.27 2.38 26.12
CA HIS A 7 16.57 1.37 26.90
C HIS A 7 16.07 1.90 28.25
N PRO A 8 14.85 1.55 28.68
CA PRO A 8 13.78 1.02 27.83
C PRO A 8 13.41 2.05 26.75
N GLY A 9 13.16 1.57 25.53
CA GLY A 9 12.90 2.44 24.39
C GLY A 9 12.25 1.75 23.19
N MET A 10 11.58 0.60 23.38
CA MET A 10 10.67 0.05 22.38
C MET A 10 9.33 0.80 22.40
N LEU A 11 8.23 0.14 22.77
CA LEU A 11 6.93 0.78 22.75
C LEU A 11 6.79 1.84 23.85
N HIS A 12 7.52 1.69 24.94
CA HIS A 12 7.52 2.60 26.09
C HIS A 12 8.94 3.00 26.48
N THR A 13 9.07 4.26 26.87
CA THR A 13 10.28 4.80 27.49
C THR A 13 10.18 4.77 29.01
N GLN A 14 11.29 5.06 29.70
CA GLN A 14 11.27 5.27 31.15
C GLN A 14 10.28 6.39 31.56
N GLN A 15 10.14 7.43 30.74
CA GLN A 15 9.22 8.53 31.03
C GLN A 15 7.76 8.09 30.93
N ASP A 16 7.44 7.20 29.98
CA ASP A 16 6.10 6.62 29.85
C ASP A 16 5.74 5.80 31.09
N PHE A 17 6.66 5.00 31.63
CA PHE A 17 6.39 4.24 32.86
C PHE A 17 6.17 5.14 34.07
N GLU A 18 6.95 6.21 34.23
CA GLU A 18 6.71 7.19 35.31
C GLU A 18 5.37 7.92 35.13
N PHE A 19 4.98 8.21 33.88
CA PHE A 19 3.67 8.77 33.57
C PHE A 19 2.55 7.81 33.99
N MET A 20 2.64 6.52 33.62
CA MET A 20 1.65 5.50 33.98
C MET A 20 1.53 5.37 35.51
N LYS A 21 2.65 5.23 36.23
CA LYS A 21 2.66 5.14 37.71
C LYS A 21 1.95 6.33 38.37
N THR A 22 2.15 7.52 37.81
CA THR A 22 1.60 8.76 38.38
C THR A 22 0.08 8.82 38.18
N HIS A 23 -0.40 8.48 36.97
CA HIS A 23 -1.80 8.70 36.58
C HIS A 23 -2.70 7.47 36.74
N VAL A 24 -2.17 6.29 37.07
CA VAL A 24 -2.97 5.04 37.17
C VAL A 24 -4.11 5.10 38.20
N HIS A 25 -4.13 6.12 39.05
CA HIS A 25 -5.20 6.36 40.03
C HIS A 25 -6.25 7.40 39.56
N GLU A 26 -6.14 7.86 38.31
CA GLU A 26 -6.99 8.88 37.70
C GLU A 26 -7.68 8.32 36.45
N GLU A 27 -8.88 8.81 36.14
CA GLU A 27 -9.56 8.42 34.89
C GLU A 27 -8.94 9.14 33.67
N PRO A 28 -8.78 8.47 32.52
CA PRO A 28 -9.24 7.11 32.20
C PRO A 28 -8.24 5.98 32.51
N TRP A 29 -7.05 6.28 33.03
CA TRP A 29 -5.99 5.29 33.26
C TRP A 29 -6.36 4.27 34.34
N GLN A 30 -7.11 4.68 35.36
CA GLN A 30 -7.60 3.79 36.41
C GLN A 30 -8.47 2.68 35.84
N THR A 31 -9.52 3.03 35.08
CA THR A 31 -10.38 2.04 34.42
C THR A 31 -9.56 1.15 33.48
N ALA A 32 -8.68 1.73 32.67
CA ALA A 32 -7.84 0.96 31.74
C ALA A 32 -6.92 -0.05 32.46
N PHE A 33 -6.32 0.34 33.58
CA PHE A 33 -5.49 -0.55 34.39
C PHE A 33 -6.31 -1.65 35.06
N GLN A 34 -7.49 -1.34 35.59
CA GLN A 34 -8.40 -2.35 36.11
C GLN A 34 -8.81 -3.35 35.02
N THR A 35 -9.19 -2.86 33.84
CA THR A 35 -9.52 -3.71 32.68
C THR A 35 -8.37 -4.62 32.28
N LEU A 36 -7.11 -4.14 32.32
CA LEU A 36 -5.92 -4.96 32.11
C LEU A 36 -5.81 -6.07 33.17
N CYS A 37 -5.90 -5.71 34.45
CA CYS A 37 -5.80 -6.65 35.57
C CYS A 37 -6.89 -7.73 35.58
N GLU A 38 -8.07 -7.42 35.04
CA GLU A 38 -9.21 -8.35 34.95
C GLU A 38 -9.13 -9.32 33.76
N GLN A 39 -8.16 -9.16 32.85
CA GLN A 39 -8.00 -10.09 31.74
C GLN A 39 -7.65 -11.49 32.25
N PRO A 40 -8.16 -12.57 31.63
CA PRO A 40 -7.80 -13.94 32.02
C PRO A 40 -6.30 -14.23 31.99
N PHE A 41 -5.57 -13.62 31.04
CA PHE A 41 -4.11 -13.75 30.92
C PHE A 41 -3.33 -12.90 31.94
N SER A 42 -4.00 -12.05 32.71
CA SER A 42 -3.38 -11.21 33.75
C SER A 42 -3.42 -11.85 35.14
N SER A 43 -3.97 -13.06 35.27
CA SER A 43 -4.04 -13.79 36.52
C SER A 43 -2.68 -14.36 36.92
N LEU A 44 -2.30 -14.24 38.19
CA LEU A 44 -1.12 -14.92 38.72
C LEU A 44 -1.23 -16.46 38.70
N ASP A 45 -2.44 -16.99 38.52
CA ASP A 45 -2.69 -18.42 38.33
C ASP A 45 -2.51 -18.86 36.86
N TYR A 46 -2.12 -17.96 35.95
CA TYR A 46 -1.79 -18.32 34.58
C TYR A 46 -0.60 -19.28 34.55
N GLU A 47 -0.76 -20.44 33.93
CA GLU A 47 0.27 -21.46 33.73
C GLU A 47 0.62 -21.53 32.23
N PRO A 48 1.85 -21.18 31.81
CA PRO A 48 2.25 -21.27 30.41
C PRO A 48 2.39 -22.74 29.96
N ASP A 49 1.82 -23.09 28.81
CA ASP A 49 1.95 -24.43 28.20
C ASP A 49 2.70 -24.34 26.85
N PRO A 50 4.05 -24.22 26.87
CA PRO A 50 4.81 -23.96 25.66
C PRO A 50 4.89 -25.17 24.74
N HIS A 51 4.85 -24.91 23.43
CA HIS A 51 4.96 -25.93 22.38
C HIS A 51 6.26 -25.79 21.58
N THR A 52 6.88 -26.92 21.22
CA THR A 52 8.08 -26.91 20.36
C THR A 52 7.76 -26.50 18.92
N HIS A 53 6.62 -26.95 18.39
CA HIS A 53 6.15 -26.63 17.04
C HIS A 53 4.81 -25.90 17.15
N VAL A 54 4.79 -24.63 16.75
CA VAL A 54 3.57 -23.83 16.70
C VAL A 54 3.01 -23.88 15.28
N ILE A 55 1.81 -24.42 15.12
CA ILE A 55 1.22 -24.69 13.80
C ILE A 55 -0.11 -23.95 13.68
N ARG A 56 -0.21 -23.05 12.71
CA ARG A 56 -1.45 -22.34 12.39
C ARG A 56 -1.71 -22.38 10.89
N GLY A 57 -2.60 -23.30 10.51
CA GLY A 57 -3.06 -23.41 9.12
C GLY A 57 -4.08 -22.34 8.73
N PRO A 58 -4.53 -22.34 7.46
CA PRO A 58 -5.43 -21.31 6.94
C PRO A 58 -6.71 -21.24 7.77
N TYR A 59 -7.12 -20.02 8.12
CA TYR A 59 -8.27 -19.77 8.99
C TYR A 59 -8.17 -20.46 10.37
N GLY A 60 -6.95 -20.63 10.87
CA GLY A 60 -6.66 -21.26 12.17
C GLY A 60 -6.85 -22.78 12.20
N LYS A 61 -6.67 -23.47 11.06
CA LYS A 61 -6.88 -24.93 10.96
C LYS A 61 -5.74 -25.63 10.22
N PRO A 62 -4.94 -26.51 10.87
CA PRO A 62 -4.97 -26.83 12.31
C PRO A 62 -4.52 -25.64 13.18
N SER A 63 -4.79 -25.72 14.48
CA SER A 63 -4.39 -24.76 15.53
C SER A 63 -3.72 -25.56 16.64
N ILE A 64 -2.39 -25.50 16.71
CA ILE A 64 -1.55 -26.22 17.66
C ILE A 64 -0.58 -25.20 18.27
N GLY A 65 -0.69 -24.96 19.58
CA GLY A 65 0.15 -24.03 20.34
C GLY A 65 -0.04 -22.55 20.02
N ASP A 66 -0.73 -22.18 18.94
CA ASP A 66 -0.87 -20.79 18.48
C ASP A 66 -1.69 -19.91 19.44
N LYS A 67 -2.79 -20.46 19.98
CA LYS A 67 -3.61 -19.76 20.97
C LYS A 67 -2.86 -19.58 22.29
N GLU A 68 -2.13 -20.60 22.70
CA GLU A 68 -1.36 -20.59 23.94
C GLU A 68 -0.18 -19.62 23.86
N LEU A 69 0.52 -19.59 22.72
CA LEU A 69 1.55 -18.59 22.44
C LEU A 69 0.99 -17.17 22.51
N SER A 70 -0.17 -16.92 21.89
CA SER A 70 -0.82 -15.61 21.90
C SER A 70 -1.24 -15.20 23.32
N SER A 71 -1.81 -16.11 24.10
CA SER A 71 -2.15 -15.88 25.50
C SER A 71 -0.93 -15.59 26.35
N SER A 72 0.16 -16.34 26.16
CA SER A 72 1.42 -16.17 26.87
C SER A 72 2.10 -14.84 26.55
N ALA A 73 2.10 -14.41 25.29
CA ALA A 73 2.64 -13.11 24.90
C ALA A 73 1.86 -11.94 25.55
N ASN A 74 0.53 -12.02 25.55
CA ASN A 74 -0.32 -11.06 26.26
C ASN A 74 -0.10 -11.10 27.77
N ALA A 75 0.01 -12.29 28.37
CA ALA A 75 0.25 -12.49 29.80
C ALA A 75 1.59 -11.90 30.23
N ALA A 76 2.67 -12.19 29.51
CA ALA A 76 4.01 -11.69 29.81
C ALA A 76 4.03 -10.15 29.79
N TYR A 77 3.45 -9.54 28.76
CA TYR A 77 3.40 -8.08 28.64
C TYR A 77 2.50 -7.44 29.69
N SER A 78 1.31 -8.00 29.95
CA SER A 78 0.41 -7.54 31.00
C SER A 78 1.09 -7.56 32.38
N HIS A 79 1.75 -8.68 32.72
CA HIS A 79 2.44 -8.80 34.00
C HIS A 79 3.66 -7.89 34.09
N ALA A 80 4.40 -7.67 33.00
CA ALA A 80 5.47 -6.67 32.97
C ALA A 80 4.95 -5.24 33.22
N LEU A 81 3.79 -4.87 32.66
CA LEU A 81 3.14 -3.59 32.94
C LEU A 81 2.67 -3.49 34.40
N GLN A 82 2.02 -4.53 34.93
CA GLN A 82 1.60 -4.56 36.33
C GLN A 82 2.80 -4.45 37.27
N TRP A 83 3.92 -5.10 36.97
CA TRP A 83 5.18 -4.96 37.71
C TRP A 83 5.68 -3.51 37.72
N VAL A 84 5.87 -2.90 36.55
CA VAL A 84 6.46 -1.56 36.49
C VAL A 84 5.54 -0.51 37.10
N ILE A 85 4.22 -0.67 37.04
CA ILE A 85 3.25 0.27 37.60
C ILE A 85 3.13 0.13 39.12
N THR A 86 3.04 -1.10 39.64
CA THR A 86 2.71 -1.34 41.05
C THR A 86 3.92 -1.59 41.95
N GLY A 87 5.02 -2.09 41.38
CA GLY A 87 6.15 -2.62 42.12
C GLY A 87 5.88 -3.96 42.83
N ASP A 88 4.77 -4.67 42.54
CA ASP A 88 4.52 -6.01 43.09
C ASP A 88 5.36 -7.06 42.33
N LYS A 89 6.40 -7.56 43.00
CA LYS A 89 7.40 -8.47 42.44
C LYS A 89 6.81 -9.78 41.91
N LYS A 90 5.63 -10.20 42.38
CA LYS A 90 4.95 -11.40 41.86
C LYS A 90 4.65 -11.29 40.36
N HIS A 91 4.35 -10.10 39.86
CA HIS A 91 4.11 -9.89 38.45
C HIS A 91 5.40 -9.95 37.62
N ALA A 92 6.51 -9.43 38.15
CA ALA A 92 7.83 -9.64 37.52
C ALA A 92 8.19 -11.12 37.45
N GLU A 93 8.03 -11.85 38.56
CA GLU A 93 8.28 -13.29 38.64
C GLU A 93 7.42 -14.09 37.65
N LYS A 94 6.13 -13.77 37.53
CA LYS A 94 5.22 -14.44 36.57
C LYS A 94 5.58 -14.11 35.11
N ALA A 95 5.93 -12.87 34.79
CA ALA A 95 6.37 -12.52 33.44
C ALA A 95 7.67 -13.24 33.07
N ILE A 96 8.64 -13.32 34.00
CA ILE A 96 9.89 -14.09 33.83
C ILE A 96 9.59 -15.58 33.62
N GLU A 97 8.69 -16.18 34.42
CA GLU A 97 8.26 -17.57 34.26
C GLU A 97 7.77 -17.86 32.83
N ILE A 98 6.92 -16.98 32.28
CA ILE A 98 6.35 -17.15 30.95
C ILE A 98 7.42 -16.99 29.85
N LEU A 99 8.26 -15.95 29.93
CA LEU A 99 9.34 -15.74 28.95
C LEU A 99 10.34 -16.90 28.96
N ASN A 100 10.68 -17.41 30.14
CA ASN A 100 11.57 -18.55 30.30
C ASN A 100 10.90 -19.84 29.79
N ALA A 101 9.62 -20.07 30.08
CA ALA A 101 8.90 -21.26 29.61
C ALA A 101 8.97 -21.39 28.07
N TRP A 102 8.74 -20.30 27.34
CA TRP A 102 8.77 -20.32 25.88
C TRP A 102 10.18 -20.32 25.28
N SER A 103 11.10 -19.51 25.82
CA SER A 103 12.46 -19.36 25.25
C SER A 103 13.30 -20.61 25.24
N TYR A 104 13.02 -21.57 26.14
CA TYR A 104 13.70 -22.86 26.18
C TYR A 104 13.02 -23.95 25.32
N VAL A 105 11.79 -23.73 24.84
CA VAL A 105 10.94 -24.80 24.27
C VAL A 105 10.65 -24.61 22.79
N VAL A 106 10.31 -23.41 22.31
CA VAL A 106 9.86 -23.23 20.91
C VAL A 106 11.01 -23.42 19.91
N TRP A 107 10.75 -24.19 18.84
CA TRP A 107 11.73 -24.52 17.81
C TRP A 107 11.36 -23.92 16.45
N ASP A 108 10.09 -23.96 16.06
CA ASP A 108 9.64 -23.42 14.78
C ASP A 108 8.14 -23.10 14.72
N PHE A 109 7.78 -22.37 13.68
CA PHE A 109 6.41 -22.06 13.28
C PHE A 109 6.11 -22.66 11.91
N GLN A 110 4.90 -23.17 11.70
CA GLN A 110 4.52 -23.83 10.44
C GLN A 110 3.16 -23.38 9.89
N LEU A 111 3.02 -23.59 8.58
CA LEU A 111 1.84 -23.34 7.74
C LEU A 111 1.53 -21.85 7.52
N ASN A 112 0.30 -21.58 7.06
CA ASN A 112 -0.11 -20.35 6.40
C ASN A 112 0.17 -19.10 7.25
N ASP A 113 -0.25 -19.11 8.52
CA ASP A 113 -0.23 -17.93 9.38
C ASP A 113 1.06 -17.82 10.21
N ALA A 114 2.07 -18.66 9.96
CA ALA A 114 3.28 -18.74 10.80
C ALA A 114 3.97 -17.39 11.00
N LYS A 115 4.25 -16.65 9.90
CA LYS A 115 4.91 -15.34 9.96
C LYS A 115 4.06 -14.30 10.69
N LEU A 116 2.75 -14.24 10.40
CA LEU A 116 1.85 -13.29 11.02
C LEU A 116 1.72 -13.53 12.52
N LEU A 117 1.58 -14.80 12.93
CA LEU A 117 1.51 -15.19 14.33
C LEU A 117 2.79 -14.82 15.07
N ALA A 118 3.96 -15.18 14.52
CA ALA A 118 5.23 -14.86 15.15
C ALA A 118 5.48 -13.34 15.23
N ALA A 119 5.01 -12.57 14.25
CA ALA A 119 5.05 -11.12 14.32
C ALA A 119 4.21 -10.58 15.49
N TRP A 120 2.93 -10.94 15.57
CA TRP A 120 2.01 -10.49 16.63
C TRP A 120 2.44 -10.87 18.05
N THR A 121 3.14 -11.99 18.24
CA THR A 121 3.60 -12.39 19.57
C THR A 121 4.99 -11.88 19.89
N GLY A 122 5.81 -11.62 18.86
CA GLY A 122 7.21 -11.24 19.03
C GLY A 122 7.40 -9.86 19.64
N ASP A 123 6.62 -8.86 19.24
CA ASP A 123 6.69 -7.50 19.80
C ASP A 123 6.19 -7.48 21.26
N TYR A 124 5.11 -8.18 21.59
CA TYR A 124 4.63 -8.34 22.97
C TYR A 124 5.69 -8.99 23.86
N PHE A 125 6.32 -10.08 23.42
CA PHE A 125 7.40 -10.72 24.18
C PHE A 125 8.62 -9.80 24.33
N CYS A 126 9.03 -9.09 23.27
CA CYS A 126 10.17 -8.17 23.35
C CYS A 126 9.92 -7.00 24.30
N ASN A 127 8.73 -6.39 24.28
CA ASN A 127 8.37 -5.32 25.20
C ASN A 127 8.33 -5.80 26.66
N ALA A 128 7.78 -6.98 26.93
CA ALA A 128 7.82 -7.59 28.26
C ALA A 128 9.26 -7.85 28.73
N ALA A 129 10.09 -8.42 27.85
CA ALA A 129 11.48 -8.72 28.13
C ALA A 129 12.31 -7.46 28.40
N GLU A 130 12.11 -6.38 27.63
CA GLU A 130 12.80 -5.11 27.85
C GLU A 130 12.49 -4.52 29.22
N ILE A 131 11.20 -4.47 29.61
CA ILE A 131 10.78 -3.99 30.92
C ILE A 131 11.49 -4.77 32.03
N LEU A 132 11.52 -6.10 31.94
CA LEU A 132 12.14 -6.93 32.97
C LEU A 132 13.66 -6.76 33.01
N ARG A 133 14.33 -6.70 31.86
CA ARG A 133 15.79 -6.55 31.74
C ARG A 133 16.28 -5.24 32.36
N TYR A 134 15.53 -4.16 32.18
CA TYR A 134 15.94 -2.81 32.59
C TYR A 134 15.26 -2.29 33.86
N THR A 135 14.67 -3.19 34.65
CA THR A 135 14.15 -2.90 36.00
C THR A 135 14.73 -3.87 37.04
N ASP A 136 14.47 -3.66 38.33
CA ASP A 136 14.91 -4.57 39.42
C ASP A 136 14.03 -5.84 39.53
N SER A 137 13.69 -6.42 38.37
CA SER A 137 12.83 -7.60 38.26
C SER A 137 13.49 -8.86 38.86
N GLY A 138 14.82 -8.93 38.77
CA GLY A 138 15.61 -10.12 39.12
C GLY A 138 15.74 -11.13 37.99
N TRP A 139 15.42 -10.77 36.73
CA TRP A 139 15.63 -11.67 35.59
C TRP A 139 17.10 -12.01 35.40
N GLU A 140 17.43 -13.31 35.37
CA GLU A 140 18.82 -13.76 35.35
C GLU A 140 19.45 -13.61 33.95
N GLU A 141 20.72 -13.18 33.90
CA GLU A 141 21.47 -12.98 32.65
C GLU A 141 21.48 -14.21 31.73
N LYS A 142 21.52 -15.42 32.31
CA LYS A 142 21.50 -16.68 31.54
C LYS A 142 20.19 -16.85 30.77
N ASP A 143 19.08 -16.40 31.36
CA ASP A 143 17.73 -16.54 30.81
C ASP A 143 17.44 -15.40 29.81
N ILE A 144 17.95 -14.19 30.07
CA ILE A 144 18.01 -13.09 29.09
C ILE A 144 18.73 -13.58 27.83
N THR A 145 19.92 -14.18 27.98
CA THR A 145 20.70 -14.73 26.87
C THR A 145 19.93 -15.83 26.12
N GLN A 146 19.20 -16.69 26.83
CA GLN A 146 18.38 -17.73 26.19
C GLN A 146 17.20 -17.12 25.42
N PHE A 147 16.57 -16.07 25.93
CA PHE A 147 15.50 -15.37 25.22
C PHE A 147 16.03 -14.60 23.98
N GLU A 148 17.19 -13.94 24.08
CA GLU A 148 17.92 -13.40 22.92
C GLU A 148 18.20 -14.49 21.87
N ARG A 149 18.57 -15.70 22.31
CA ARG A 149 18.75 -16.83 21.40
C ARG A 149 17.45 -17.21 20.69
N MET A 150 16.32 -17.34 21.41
CA MET A 150 15.02 -17.65 20.81
C MET A 150 14.62 -16.60 19.76
N THR A 151 14.71 -15.32 20.10
CA THR A 151 14.35 -14.24 19.18
C THR A 151 15.20 -14.28 17.91
N ARG A 152 16.51 -14.56 18.01
CA ARG A 152 17.39 -14.67 16.84
C ARG A 152 17.22 -15.97 16.04
N THR A 153 17.12 -17.13 16.67
CA THR A 153 17.17 -18.42 15.97
C THR A 153 15.81 -18.95 15.53
N VAL A 154 14.71 -18.43 16.08
CA VAL A 154 13.34 -18.85 15.77
C VAL A 154 12.57 -17.72 15.10
N TYR A 155 12.43 -16.58 15.78
CA TYR A 155 11.61 -15.46 15.27
C TYR A 155 12.30 -14.76 14.09
N TYR A 156 13.55 -14.31 14.24
CA TYR A 156 14.25 -13.58 13.18
C TYR A 156 14.44 -14.47 11.95
N ALA A 157 14.85 -15.73 12.15
CA ALA A 157 15.01 -16.70 11.08
C ALA A 157 13.73 -16.91 10.23
N LEU A 158 12.55 -16.77 10.85
CA LEU A 158 11.27 -16.83 10.14
C LEU A 158 10.91 -15.50 9.46
N LEU A 159 11.23 -14.37 10.11
CA LEU A 159 10.74 -13.04 9.77
C LEU A 159 11.67 -12.23 8.87
N GLU A 160 12.96 -12.57 8.78
CA GLU A 160 13.99 -11.74 8.12
C GLU A 160 13.70 -11.42 6.65
N ASN A 161 12.89 -12.26 5.98
CA ASN A 161 12.55 -12.09 4.56
C ASN A 161 11.15 -11.50 4.32
N PHE A 162 10.46 -11.02 5.36
CA PHE A 162 9.12 -10.42 5.27
C PHE A 162 8.11 -11.33 4.54
N PHE A 163 6.93 -10.84 4.15
CA PHE A 163 6.04 -11.57 3.23
C PHE A 163 5.21 -10.62 2.36
N PRO A 164 5.85 -9.90 1.43
CA PRO A 164 5.21 -8.85 0.62
C PRO A 164 4.14 -9.39 -0.36
N GLU A 165 4.05 -10.70 -0.57
CA GLU A 165 3.00 -11.36 -1.36
C GLU A 165 1.68 -11.57 -0.58
N ALA A 166 1.72 -11.40 0.75
CA ALA A 166 0.52 -11.24 1.58
C ALA A 166 0.00 -9.80 1.52
N ASN A 167 -1.08 -9.52 2.25
CA ASN A 167 -1.60 -8.17 2.41
C ASN A 167 -0.66 -7.36 3.31
N GLY A 168 -0.56 -6.06 3.07
CA GLY A 168 0.50 -5.22 3.66
C GLY A 168 0.46 -5.12 5.18
N ASN A 169 -0.66 -5.47 5.82
CA ASN A 169 -0.77 -5.56 7.27
C ASN A 169 0.15 -6.65 7.88
N TRP A 170 0.49 -7.71 7.12
CA TRP A 170 1.46 -8.72 7.56
C TRP A 170 2.85 -8.10 7.71
N ASP A 171 3.29 -7.37 6.69
CA ASP A 171 4.59 -6.70 6.72
C ASP A 171 4.61 -5.59 7.78
N GLY A 172 3.49 -4.87 8.00
CA GLY A 172 3.36 -3.95 9.12
C GLY A 172 3.69 -4.61 10.47
N ALA A 173 3.10 -5.78 10.75
CA ALA A 173 3.36 -6.53 11.97
C ALA A 173 4.83 -6.98 12.03
N ILE A 174 5.37 -7.52 10.93
CA ILE A 174 6.77 -7.97 10.86
C ILE A 174 7.75 -6.81 11.11
N ILE A 175 7.50 -5.63 10.52
CA ILE A 175 8.32 -4.42 10.75
C ILE A 175 8.33 -4.09 12.24
N ASN A 176 7.15 -4.01 12.89
CA ASN A 176 7.03 -3.70 14.31
C ASN A 176 7.86 -4.67 15.17
N THR A 177 7.70 -5.98 14.95
CA THR A 177 8.45 -7.02 15.68
C THR A 177 9.96 -6.92 15.45
N LEU A 178 10.40 -6.72 14.20
CA LEU A 178 11.82 -6.63 13.87
C LEU A 178 12.47 -5.37 14.47
N LEU A 179 11.76 -4.25 14.56
CA LEU A 179 12.24 -3.07 15.28
C LEU A 179 12.44 -3.38 16.77
N CYS A 180 11.46 -4.01 17.41
CA CYS A 180 11.56 -4.43 18.82
C CYS A 180 12.73 -5.41 19.04
N MET A 181 12.90 -6.38 18.15
CA MET A 181 14.01 -7.35 18.23
C MET A 181 15.37 -6.71 18.02
N GLY A 182 15.49 -5.78 17.06
CA GLY A 182 16.70 -5.02 16.81
C GLY A 182 17.12 -4.22 18.04
N ILE A 183 16.18 -3.58 18.71
CA ILE A 183 16.42 -2.89 19.98
C ILE A 183 16.82 -3.91 21.06
N PHE A 184 16.02 -4.95 21.30
CA PHE A 184 16.24 -5.90 22.40
C PHE A 184 17.61 -6.57 22.36
N CYS A 185 18.06 -6.92 21.14
CA CYS A 185 19.29 -7.65 20.90
C CYS A 185 20.50 -6.73 20.60
N ASP A 186 20.35 -5.41 20.76
CA ASP A 186 21.33 -4.39 20.36
C ASP A 186 21.83 -4.56 18.91
N ASP A 187 20.93 -4.95 18.00
CA ASP A 187 21.22 -5.28 16.61
C ASP A 187 20.72 -4.21 15.62
N ARG A 188 21.64 -3.32 15.26
CA ARG A 188 21.36 -2.24 14.32
C ARG A 188 21.01 -2.74 12.91
N VAL A 189 21.52 -3.90 12.49
CA VAL A 189 21.24 -4.43 11.15
C VAL A 189 19.79 -4.87 11.03
N ILE A 190 19.25 -5.55 12.06
CA ILE A 190 17.83 -5.93 12.11
C ILE A 190 16.94 -4.68 12.11
N PHE A 191 17.29 -3.70 12.95
CA PHE A 191 16.55 -2.43 13.06
C PHE A 191 16.52 -1.67 11.73
N ASP A 192 17.68 -1.38 11.14
CA ASP A 192 17.77 -0.62 9.88
C ASP A 192 17.10 -1.37 8.71
N ARG A 193 17.11 -2.72 8.72
CA ARG A 193 16.36 -3.53 7.74
C ARG A 193 14.85 -3.30 7.86
N ALA A 194 14.30 -3.24 9.07
CA ALA A 194 12.88 -2.96 9.28
C ALA A 194 12.51 -1.53 8.88
N ILE A 195 13.36 -0.53 9.20
CA ILE A 195 13.21 0.85 8.72
C ILE A 195 13.18 0.91 7.19
N ASN A 196 14.14 0.26 6.53
CA ASN A 196 14.21 0.23 5.07
C ASN A 196 12.98 -0.44 4.45
N HIS A 197 12.44 -1.49 5.07
CA HIS A 197 11.22 -2.14 4.59
C HIS A 197 9.97 -1.29 4.81
N TYR A 198 9.89 -0.52 5.91
CA TYR A 198 8.82 0.48 6.09
C TYR A 198 8.86 1.53 4.98
N LEU A 199 10.05 2.02 4.64
CA LEU A 199 10.22 3.09 3.65
C LEU A 199 10.05 2.61 2.21
N ARG A 200 10.55 1.40 1.87
CA ARG A 200 10.75 0.93 0.49
C ARG A 200 10.51 -0.58 0.31
N GLY A 201 9.66 -1.19 1.14
CA GLY A 201 9.33 -2.62 1.03
C GLY A 201 8.82 -2.99 -0.36
N ARG A 202 9.14 -4.20 -0.84
CA ARG A 202 8.68 -4.70 -2.15
C ARG A 202 7.22 -5.17 -2.10
N GLY A 203 6.60 -5.42 -3.26
CA GLY A 203 5.23 -5.96 -3.32
C GLY A 203 4.23 -5.09 -2.57
N ASN A 204 3.53 -5.62 -1.56
CA ASN A 204 2.61 -4.85 -0.70
C ASN A 204 3.29 -4.22 0.56
N GLY A 205 4.61 -4.37 0.70
CA GLY A 205 5.38 -3.89 1.85
C GLY A 205 5.64 -2.38 1.81
N GLY A 206 5.66 -1.73 2.98
CA GLY A 206 5.99 -0.32 3.12
C GLY A 206 4.81 0.65 3.08
N ILE A 207 5.01 1.86 3.61
CA ILE A 207 3.90 2.77 3.94
C ILE A 207 3.19 3.35 2.70
N THR A 208 3.92 3.71 1.65
CA THR A 208 3.34 4.26 0.40
C THR A 208 2.65 3.18 -0.45
N LYS A 209 2.91 1.91 -0.11
CA LYS A 209 2.24 0.74 -0.69
C LYS A 209 1.02 0.31 0.10
N TYR A 210 1.04 0.54 1.41
CA TYR A 210 -0.08 0.20 2.27
C TYR A 210 -1.16 1.27 2.29
N VAL A 211 -0.80 2.56 2.38
CA VAL A 211 -1.74 3.69 2.36
C VAL A 211 -1.50 4.50 1.09
N TYR A 212 -2.55 4.73 0.31
CA TYR A 212 -2.47 5.43 -0.97
C TYR A 212 -2.57 6.95 -0.80
N PRO A 213 -2.25 7.76 -1.82
CA PRO A 213 -2.41 9.22 -1.77
C PRO A 213 -3.85 9.70 -1.51
N THR A 214 -4.86 8.87 -1.79
CA THR A 214 -6.27 9.12 -1.43
C THR A 214 -6.56 8.93 0.05
N GLY A 215 -5.66 8.27 0.79
CA GLY A 215 -5.83 7.86 2.18
C GLY A 215 -6.42 6.47 2.36
N GLN A 216 -7.00 5.86 1.33
CA GLN A 216 -7.43 4.46 1.45
C GLN A 216 -6.21 3.57 1.74
N CYS A 217 -6.41 2.50 2.49
CA CYS A 217 -5.39 1.48 2.65
C CYS A 217 -5.62 0.31 1.68
N GLN A 218 -4.59 -0.49 1.47
CA GLN A 218 -4.63 -1.68 0.62
C GLN A 218 -5.70 -2.70 1.06
N GLU A 219 -6.09 -2.70 2.33
CA GLU A 219 -7.12 -3.60 2.89
C GLU A 219 -8.54 -3.00 2.88
N SER A 220 -8.73 -1.74 2.46
CA SER A 220 -10.03 -1.04 2.55
C SER A 220 -11.15 -1.72 1.75
N THR A 221 -10.82 -2.39 0.64
CA THR A 221 -11.79 -3.13 -0.20
C THR A 221 -12.06 -4.55 0.30
N ARG A 222 -11.30 -5.03 1.30
CA ARG A 222 -11.47 -6.36 1.90
C ARG A 222 -12.46 -6.34 3.07
N ASP A 223 -12.05 -5.71 4.17
CA ASP A 223 -12.86 -5.46 5.36
C ASP A 223 -12.19 -4.46 6.31
N GLN A 224 -12.99 -3.88 7.19
CA GLN A 224 -12.53 -2.82 8.08
C GLN A 224 -11.76 -3.34 9.30
N SER A 225 -11.84 -4.63 9.62
CA SER A 225 -11.01 -5.22 10.68
C SER A 225 -9.54 -5.29 10.25
N HIS A 226 -9.26 -5.71 9.01
CA HIS A 226 -7.89 -5.76 8.48
C HIS A 226 -7.32 -4.36 8.21
N THR A 227 -8.17 -3.41 7.81
CA THR A 227 -7.80 -1.99 7.68
C THR A 227 -7.30 -1.45 9.02
N GLN A 228 -8.10 -1.61 10.08
CA GLN A 228 -7.73 -1.15 11.43
C GLN A 228 -6.48 -1.88 11.95
N LEU A 229 -6.43 -3.20 11.80
CA LEU A 229 -5.25 -3.99 12.19
C LEU A 229 -3.96 -3.45 11.58
N GLY A 230 -3.90 -3.33 10.24
CA GLY A 230 -2.65 -2.92 9.60
C GLY A 230 -2.25 -1.49 9.93
N LEU A 231 -3.19 -0.55 9.99
CA LEU A 231 -2.90 0.82 10.45
C LEU A 231 -2.29 0.85 11.85
N ASN A 232 -2.79 0.02 12.76
CA ASN A 232 -2.24 -0.11 14.10
C ASN A 232 -0.79 -0.64 14.08
N GLU A 233 -0.52 -1.72 13.33
CA GLU A 233 0.84 -2.27 13.24
C GLU A 233 1.86 -1.26 12.72
N PHE A 234 1.50 -0.48 11.69
CA PHE A 234 2.34 0.60 11.18
C PHE A 234 2.50 1.74 12.21
N ALA A 235 1.49 2.05 13.02
CA ALA A 235 1.59 3.04 14.09
C ALA A 235 2.51 2.59 15.23
N LEU A 236 2.42 1.33 15.65
CA LEU A 236 3.31 0.75 16.66
C LEU A 236 4.76 0.76 16.17
N ALA A 237 5.01 0.36 14.92
CA ALA A 237 6.33 0.47 14.30
C ALA A 237 6.86 1.92 14.30
N CYS A 238 6.03 2.91 13.98
CA CYS A 238 6.42 4.32 14.04
C CYS A 238 6.75 4.77 15.47
N GLN A 239 5.97 4.34 16.47
CA GLN A 239 6.20 4.68 17.87
C GLN A 239 7.53 4.12 18.37
N VAL A 240 7.81 2.84 18.08
CA VAL A 240 9.08 2.18 18.44
C VAL A 240 10.27 2.90 17.79
N ALA A 241 10.17 3.22 16.50
CA ALA A 241 11.22 3.97 15.80
C ALA A 241 11.41 5.38 16.37
N TRP A 242 10.31 6.06 16.72
CA TRP A 242 10.32 7.41 17.29
C TRP A 242 11.09 7.48 18.62
N HIS A 243 10.93 6.48 19.50
CA HIS A 243 11.67 6.38 20.74
C HIS A 243 13.18 6.17 20.55
N GLN A 244 13.59 5.69 19.37
CA GLN A 244 15.00 5.60 18.96
C GLN A 244 15.48 6.83 18.15
N GLY A 245 14.67 7.89 18.08
CA GLY A 245 15.00 9.12 17.36
C GLY A 245 14.80 9.04 15.84
N VAL A 246 14.11 8.01 15.34
CA VAL A 246 13.79 7.84 13.92
C VAL A 246 12.33 8.21 13.67
N ASP A 247 12.11 9.33 12.99
CA ASP A 247 10.78 9.85 12.68
C ASP A 247 10.19 9.17 11.45
N LEU A 248 9.56 8.01 11.62
CA LEU A 248 8.77 7.36 10.57
C LEU A 248 7.40 8.01 10.37
N TYR A 249 6.85 8.66 11.40
CA TYR A 249 5.54 9.31 11.32
C TYR A 249 5.46 10.37 10.22
N LYS A 250 6.56 11.09 9.94
CA LYS A 250 6.61 12.11 8.88
C LYS A 250 6.60 11.56 7.44
N THR A 251 6.86 10.27 7.26
CA THR A 251 7.12 9.67 5.94
C THR A 251 5.98 9.99 4.97
N ALA A 252 6.35 10.37 3.74
CA ALA A 252 5.42 10.64 2.65
C ALA A 252 4.28 11.62 3.03
N ASP A 253 4.66 12.77 3.61
CA ASP A 253 3.76 13.85 4.07
C ASP A 253 2.79 13.40 5.18
N ASN A 254 3.31 12.67 6.17
CA ASN A 254 2.52 12.05 7.22
C ASN A 254 1.49 11.05 6.68
N ARG A 255 1.90 10.20 5.72
CA ARG A 255 1.02 9.24 5.02
C ARG A 255 0.16 8.40 5.96
N LEU A 256 0.72 8.00 7.10
CA LEU A 256 -0.01 7.23 8.09
C LEU A 256 -1.18 8.02 8.71
N ALA A 257 -1.01 9.32 8.99
CA ALA A 257 -2.10 10.18 9.48
C ALA A 257 -3.26 10.24 8.48
N LEU A 258 -2.93 10.30 7.18
CA LEU A 258 -3.93 10.31 6.11
C LEU A 258 -4.72 9.00 6.09
N GLY A 259 -4.05 7.86 6.27
CA GLY A 259 -4.69 6.55 6.37
C GLY A 259 -5.63 6.43 7.57
N PHE A 260 -5.20 6.91 8.73
CA PHE A 260 -6.03 6.93 9.94
C PHE A 260 -7.25 7.86 9.79
N GLU A 261 -7.09 9.06 9.23
CA GLU A 261 -8.22 9.97 9.00
C GLU A 261 -9.23 9.40 7.99
N HIS A 262 -8.76 8.79 6.91
CA HIS A 262 -9.62 8.14 5.92
C HIS A 262 -10.42 6.98 6.53
N ALA A 263 -9.74 6.07 7.24
CA ALA A 263 -10.40 4.96 7.90
C ALA A 263 -11.40 5.44 8.97
N ALA A 264 -11.02 6.41 9.81
CA ALA A 264 -11.91 6.96 10.82
C ALA A 264 -13.15 7.61 10.20
N GLN A 265 -12.99 8.41 9.14
CA GLN A 265 -14.11 9.04 8.43
C GLN A 265 -15.11 7.99 7.93
N TYR A 266 -14.62 6.95 7.25
CA TYR A 266 -15.48 5.88 6.74
C TYR A 266 -16.17 5.09 7.86
N MET A 267 -15.41 4.77 8.91
CA MET A 267 -15.90 4.02 10.06
C MET A 267 -16.95 4.77 10.88
N LEU A 268 -16.94 6.11 10.83
CA LEU A 268 -17.93 6.99 11.45
C LEU A 268 -19.19 7.19 10.58
N GLY A 269 -19.33 6.42 9.49
CA GLY A 269 -20.52 6.40 8.64
C GLY A 269 -20.50 7.43 7.50
N GLU A 270 -19.37 8.11 7.27
CA GLU A 270 -19.22 9.06 6.18
C GLU A 270 -18.64 8.38 4.92
N ASP A 271 -18.87 9.00 3.76
CA ASP A 271 -18.31 8.53 2.50
C ASP A 271 -16.87 9.01 2.33
N VAL A 272 -16.05 8.20 1.67
CA VAL A 272 -14.63 8.47 1.43
C VAL A 272 -14.25 8.15 -0.02
N PRO A 273 -13.28 8.87 -0.61
CA PRO A 273 -12.75 8.52 -1.93
C PRO A 273 -12.05 7.15 -1.88
N VAL A 274 -12.32 6.30 -2.87
CA VAL A 274 -11.73 4.97 -2.97
C VAL A 274 -11.64 4.55 -4.44
N TYR A 275 -10.50 3.97 -4.83
CA TYR A 275 -10.39 3.20 -6.06
C TYR A 275 -10.97 1.80 -5.84
N GLY A 276 -11.98 1.44 -6.62
CA GLY A 276 -12.76 0.21 -6.46
C GLY A 276 -13.93 0.35 -5.48
N THR A 277 -14.43 -0.76 -4.97
CA THR A 277 -15.55 -0.78 -4.01
C THR A 277 -15.03 -0.98 -2.59
N ILE A 278 -15.23 0.01 -1.71
CA ILE A 278 -14.88 -0.12 -0.29
C ILE A 278 -15.81 -1.14 0.40
N SER A 279 -15.25 -1.92 1.32
CA SER A 279 -16.00 -2.98 2.00
C SER A 279 -16.82 -2.42 3.16
N GLU A 280 -18.11 -2.74 3.20
CA GLU A 280 -18.99 -2.47 4.35
C GLU A 280 -18.74 -3.44 5.53
N GLN A 281 -17.96 -4.50 5.31
CA GLN A 281 -17.74 -5.52 6.34
C GLN A 281 -16.97 -4.94 7.53
N GLY A 282 -17.63 -4.88 8.69
CA GLY A 282 -17.04 -4.38 9.93
C GLY A 282 -17.08 -2.87 10.08
N ARG A 283 -17.72 -2.12 9.17
CA ARG A 283 -18.00 -0.68 9.34
C ARG A 283 -18.68 -0.43 10.69
N GLU A 284 -18.43 0.75 11.26
CA GLU A 284 -18.92 1.17 12.59
C GLU A 284 -18.34 0.40 13.79
N ARG A 285 -17.56 -0.68 13.57
CA ARG A 285 -16.84 -1.38 14.65
C ARG A 285 -15.47 -0.77 14.89
N ILE A 286 -15.47 0.42 15.47
CA ILE A 286 -14.27 1.20 15.75
C ILE A 286 -13.48 0.55 16.90
N TRP A 287 -12.22 0.19 16.62
CA TRP A 287 -11.23 -0.28 17.60
C TRP A 287 -10.52 0.92 18.24
N ASP A 288 -9.95 0.75 19.42
CA ASP A 288 -9.24 1.77 20.19
C ASP A 288 -7.87 2.20 19.62
N ILE A 289 -7.44 1.63 18.51
CA ILE A 289 -6.14 1.84 17.85
C ILE A 289 -5.83 3.29 17.47
N TYR A 290 -6.84 4.16 17.39
CA TYR A 290 -6.68 5.54 16.93
C TYR A 290 -5.93 6.41 17.95
N GLU A 291 -5.89 6.02 19.24
CA GLU A 291 -5.27 6.84 20.30
C GLU A 291 -3.77 7.04 20.04
N THR A 292 -3.02 5.99 19.67
CA THR A 292 -1.58 6.09 19.38
C THR A 292 -1.29 7.11 18.28
N ALA A 293 -2.00 7.00 17.16
CA ALA A 293 -1.82 7.88 16.01
C ALA A 293 -2.29 9.31 16.33
N PHE A 294 -3.46 9.46 16.96
CA PHE A 294 -4.00 10.76 17.33
C PHE A 294 -3.08 11.50 18.29
N GLN A 295 -2.58 10.83 19.34
CA GLN A 295 -1.66 11.43 20.30
C GLN A 295 -0.41 12.01 19.63
N HIS A 296 0.20 11.24 18.73
CA HIS A 296 1.39 11.68 18.04
C HIS A 296 1.09 12.80 17.04
N PHE A 297 0.19 12.56 16.09
CA PHE A 297 -0.03 13.50 15.00
C PHE A 297 -0.72 14.79 15.44
N HIS A 298 -1.65 14.73 16.39
CA HIS A 298 -2.32 15.92 16.89
C HIS A 298 -1.43 16.73 17.83
N TYR A 299 -0.92 16.12 18.91
CA TYR A 299 -0.19 16.86 19.94
C TYR A 299 1.28 17.08 19.59
N VAL A 300 1.95 16.13 18.93
CA VAL A 300 3.38 16.27 18.56
C VAL A 300 3.56 16.93 17.20
N LYS A 301 2.75 16.57 16.19
CA LYS A 301 2.87 17.12 14.83
C LYS A 301 1.95 18.31 14.55
N GLY A 302 0.98 18.62 15.41
CA GLY A 302 0.09 19.76 15.24
C GLY A 302 -0.95 19.59 14.12
N LEU A 303 -1.38 18.37 13.84
CA LEU A 303 -2.41 18.08 12.82
C LEU A 303 -3.82 18.07 13.44
N ASP A 304 -4.83 18.61 12.73
CA ASP A 304 -6.19 18.73 13.28
C ASP A 304 -6.89 17.38 13.55
N MET A 305 -6.65 16.38 12.68
CA MET A 305 -7.17 14.99 12.78
C MET A 305 -8.61 14.85 13.35
N PRO A 306 -9.61 15.53 12.76
CA PRO A 306 -10.96 15.60 13.32
C PRO A 306 -11.68 14.24 13.39
N TYR A 307 -11.43 13.34 12.45
CA TYR A 307 -12.12 12.04 12.43
C TYR A 307 -11.50 11.08 13.45
N CYS A 308 -10.19 11.07 13.57
CA CYS A 308 -9.49 10.31 14.60
C CYS A 308 -9.84 10.81 15.99
N LYS A 309 -9.99 12.14 16.18
CA LYS A 309 -10.49 12.68 17.45
C LYS A 309 -11.83 12.06 17.85
N ARG A 310 -12.81 12.04 16.92
CA ARG A 310 -14.13 11.43 17.16
C ARG A 310 -14.03 9.91 17.41
N ALA A 311 -13.18 9.21 16.66
CA ALA A 311 -12.98 7.76 16.86
C ALA A 311 -12.36 7.43 18.23
N VAL A 312 -11.41 8.26 18.69
CA VAL A 312 -10.83 8.17 20.03
C VAL A 312 -11.88 8.47 21.10
N GLU A 313 -12.70 9.51 20.94
CA GLU A 313 -13.79 9.82 21.86
C GLU A 313 -14.84 8.69 21.94
N ASP A 314 -15.15 8.01 20.83
CA ASP A 314 -16.06 6.87 20.80
C ASP A 314 -15.48 5.63 21.52
N THR A 315 -14.17 5.45 21.47
CA THR A 315 -13.51 4.26 22.01
C THR A 315 -13.03 4.42 23.45
N ARG A 316 -12.72 5.64 23.87
CA ARG A 316 -12.32 5.98 25.24
C ARG A 316 -13.50 5.73 26.19
N GLY A 317 -13.38 4.71 27.04
CA GLY A 317 -14.44 4.30 27.98
C GLY A 317 -15.24 3.07 27.54
N LYS A 318 -14.90 2.42 26.42
CA LYS A 318 -15.39 1.06 26.15
C LYS A 318 -14.76 0.09 27.15
N GLU A 319 -15.59 -0.59 27.95
CA GLU A 319 -15.20 -1.43 29.13
C GLU A 319 -14.10 -2.48 28.89
N LYS A 320 -13.80 -2.81 27.62
CA LYS A 320 -12.84 -3.87 27.25
C LYS A 320 -11.47 -3.36 26.81
N SER A 321 -11.29 -2.06 26.62
CA SER A 321 -10.01 -1.48 26.22
C SER A 321 -9.17 -1.13 27.44
N TRP A 322 -7.87 -1.45 27.36
CA TRP A 322 -6.86 -0.95 28.29
C TRP A 322 -5.81 -0.09 27.58
N LEU A 323 -6.00 0.24 26.29
CA LEU A 323 -5.00 0.96 25.48
C LEU A 323 -4.76 2.39 25.96
N ALA A 324 -5.74 3.01 26.62
CA ALA A 324 -5.55 4.30 27.29
C ALA A 324 -4.45 4.24 28.37
N LEU A 325 -4.24 3.08 29.02
CA LEU A 325 -3.13 2.91 29.97
C LEU A 325 -1.77 3.19 29.32
N THR A 326 -1.58 2.67 28.11
CA THR A 326 -0.28 2.63 27.45
C THR A 326 -0.07 3.76 26.45
N MET A 327 -1.12 4.30 25.84
CA MET A 327 -1.01 5.26 24.73
C MET A 327 -1.57 6.65 25.02
N TYR A 328 -2.52 6.80 25.95
CA TYR A 328 -3.09 8.11 26.28
C TYR A 328 -2.12 8.90 27.18
N ARG A 329 -1.81 10.14 26.79
CA ARG A 329 -0.92 11.05 27.53
C ARG A 329 -1.61 12.34 28.00
N GLY A 330 -2.93 12.40 27.91
CA GLY A 330 -3.71 13.61 28.24
C GLY A 330 -3.90 14.54 27.03
N GLU A 331 -4.55 15.67 27.27
CA GLU A 331 -4.54 16.80 26.34
C GLU A 331 -3.33 17.68 26.65
N VAL A 332 -2.53 18.00 25.63
CA VAL A 332 -1.41 18.94 25.76
C VAL A 332 -1.81 20.26 25.11
N GLU A 333 -1.65 21.39 25.81
CA GLU A 333 -1.90 22.72 25.24
C GLU A 333 -0.97 22.94 24.03
N ASN A 334 -1.54 22.89 22.82
CA ASN A 334 -0.82 23.20 21.60
C ASN A 334 -1.05 24.68 21.25
N SER A 335 0.03 25.48 21.28
CA SER A 335 -0.03 26.92 21.01
C SER A 335 -0.02 27.27 19.50
N SER A 336 0.04 26.27 18.62
CA SER A 336 0.09 26.43 17.17
C SER A 336 -1.29 26.26 16.52
N THR A 337 -1.55 27.01 15.45
CA THR A 337 -2.68 26.76 14.55
C THR A 337 -2.51 25.40 13.87
N ALA A 338 -3.42 24.46 14.15
CA ALA A 338 -3.35 23.12 13.57
C ALA A 338 -3.50 23.17 12.04
N SER A 339 -2.67 22.42 11.33
CA SER A 339 -2.78 22.24 9.87
C SER A 339 -3.58 20.97 9.55
N GLY A 340 -4.36 20.99 8.48
CA GLY A 340 -5.02 19.79 7.98
C GLY A 340 -4.01 18.72 7.57
N VAL A 341 -4.42 17.45 7.61
CA VAL A 341 -3.59 16.36 7.09
C VAL A 341 -3.42 16.57 5.58
N PRO A 342 -2.17 16.60 5.04
CA PRO A 342 -1.94 16.79 3.62
C PRO A 342 -2.68 15.73 2.80
N LYS A 343 -3.43 16.18 1.79
CA LYS A 343 -4.06 15.35 0.77
C LYS A 343 -3.50 15.75 -0.57
N THR A 344 -3.19 14.79 -1.44
CA THR A 344 -2.90 15.10 -2.84
C THR A 344 -4.22 15.52 -3.50
N GLY A 345 -4.35 16.81 -3.83
CA GLY A 345 -5.50 17.35 -4.55
C GLY A 345 -5.41 17.03 -6.05
N GLY A 346 -6.54 16.79 -6.69
CA GLY A 346 -6.62 16.50 -8.12
C GLY A 346 -8.00 16.01 -8.55
N GLN A 347 -8.22 15.94 -9.86
CA GLN A 347 -9.36 15.24 -10.44
C GLN A 347 -9.19 13.73 -10.21
N THR A 348 -10.25 13.01 -9.80
CA THR A 348 -10.19 11.56 -9.66
C THR A 348 -9.97 10.93 -11.04
N PRO A 349 -8.86 10.22 -11.28
CA PRO A 349 -8.61 9.59 -12.57
C PRO A 349 -9.51 8.36 -12.77
N GLY A 350 -9.69 7.96 -14.03
CA GLY A 350 -10.49 6.82 -14.45
C GLY A 350 -11.96 7.16 -14.74
N ALA A 351 -12.73 6.11 -14.99
CA ALA A 351 -14.17 6.19 -15.14
C ALA A 351 -14.82 6.70 -13.85
N GLN A 352 -15.75 7.64 -13.98
CA GLN A 352 -16.46 8.25 -12.86
C GLN A 352 -17.77 7.52 -12.58
N THR A 353 -18.49 7.87 -11.51
CA THR A 353 -19.83 7.33 -11.25
C THR A 353 -20.87 7.76 -12.29
N GLU A 354 -20.67 8.93 -12.89
CA GLU A 354 -21.52 9.51 -13.93
C GLU A 354 -20.66 9.95 -15.13
N PRO A 355 -21.20 9.93 -16.36
CA PRO A 355 -20.45 10.35 -17.55
C PRO A 355 -20.06 11.83 -17.48
N THR A 356 -18.84 12.13 -17.94
CA THR A 356 -18.28 13.49 -17.85
C THR A 356 -18.73 14.43 -18.96
N VAL A 357 -19.27 13.90 -20.05
CA VAL A 357 -19.80 14.68 -21.18
C VAL A 357 -21.17 14.13 -21.60
N GLN A 358 -22.05 15.04 -22.01
CA GLN A 358 -23.33 14.68 -22.61
C GLN A 358 -23.13 14.31 -24.09
N PRO A 359 -23.51 13.08 -24.51
CA PRO A 359 -23.44 12.70 -25.91
C PRO A 359 -24.33 13.58 -26.81
N PRO A 360 -24.01 13.70 -28.11
CA PRO A 360 -24.86 14.41 -29.05
C PRO A 360 -26.18 13.66 -29.29
N ASN A 361 -27.23 14.38 -29.70
CA ASN A 361 -28.58 13.81 -29.85
C ASN A 361 -28.69 12.71 -30.92
N ASP A 362 -27.76 12.68 -31.88
CA ASP A 362 -27.67 11.69 -32.95
C ASP A 362 -26.73 10.51 -32.61
N ALA A 363 -26.24 10.44 -31.38
CA ALA A 363 -25.46 9.30 -30.90
C ALA A 363 -26.26 7.99 -30.97
N ILE A 364 -25.58 6.91 -31.35
CA ILE A 364 -26.16 5.57 -31.40
C ILE A 364 -25.96 4.92 -30.03
N THR A 365 -27.05 4.57 -29.36
CA THR A 365 -26.99 3.84 -28.08
C THR A 365 -27.02 2.34 -28.29
N ILE A 366 -26.13 1.62 -27.61
CA ILE A 366 -26.02 0.16 -27.63
C ILE A 366 -26.19 -0.37 -26.21
N SER A 367 -27.01 -1.40 -26.03
CA SER A 367 -27.18 -2.11 -24.76
C SER A 367 -26.20 -3.30 -24.63
N PRO A 368 -25.97 -3.85 -23.42
CA PRO A 368 -25.05 -4.98 -23.21
C PRO A 368 -25.33 -6.22 -24.07
N ASP A 369 -26.60 -6.45 -24.43
CA ASP A 369 -27.02 -7.59 -25.28
C ASP A 369 -26.90 -7.29 -26.79
N GLY A 370 -26.51 -6.07 -27.15
CA GLY A 370 -26.37 -5.62 -28.54
C GLY A 370 -25.09 -6.11 -29.21
N ASP A 371 -25.11 -6.20 -30.53
CA ASP A 371 -23.92 -6.51 -31.33
C ASP A 371 -23.04 -5.26 -31.49
N LEU A 372 -22.10 -5.08 -30.55
CA LEU A 372 -21.23 -3.92 -30.52
C LEU A 372 -20.29 -3.84 -31.74
N GLN A 373 -19.80 -4.98 -32.25
CA GLN A 373 -18.93 -4.95 -33.43
C GLN A 373 -19.71 -4.51 -34.67
N ALA A 374 -20.93 -5.00 -34.85
CA ALA A 374 -21.78 -4.57 -35.95
C ALA A 374 -22.14 -3.08 -35.87
N ALA A 375 -22.36 -2.54 -34.67
CA ALA A 375 -22.60 -1.11 -34.47
C ALA A 375 -21.38 -0.26 -34.85
N LEU A 376 -20.17 -0.69 -34.46
CA LEU A 376 -18.92 -0.04 -34.88
C LEU A 376 -18.76 -0.06 -36.40
N ASP A 377 -18.98 -1.22 -37.02
CA ASP A 377 -18.82 -1.40 -38.47
C ASP A 377 -19.83 -0.58 -39.28
N ALA A 378 -20.99 -0.27 -38.72
CA ALA A 378 -22.02 0.54 -39.35
C ALA A 378 -21.72 2.05 -39.30
N CYS A 379 -20.82 2.52 -38.44
CA CYS A 379 -20.46 3.94 -38.29
C CYS A 379 -19.45 4.40 -39.35
N VAL A 380 -19.78 4.22 -40.63
CA VAL A 380 -18.88 4.49 -41.77
C VAL A 380 -18.56 5.98 -41.93
N ASP A 381 -19.51 6.86 -41.60
CA ASP A 381 -19.36 8.32 -41.67
C ASP A 381 -18.84 8.92 -40.34
N GLY A 382 -18.46 8.07 -39.40
CA GLY A 382 -18.09 8.44 -38.04
C GLY A 382 -19.28 8.71 -37.11
N GLY A 383 -19.01 9.23 -35.91
CA GLY A 383 -20.04 9.62 -34.94
C GLY A 383 -19.79 9.11 -33.53
N TRP A 384 -20.84 9.11 -32.71
CA TRP A 384 -20.81 8.64 -31.33
C TRP A 384 -21.57 7.32 -31.18
N ILE A 385 -20.91 6.34 -30.57
CA ILE A 385 -21.56 5.16 -30.00
C ILE A 385 -21.51 5.28 -28.48
N VAL A 386 -22.68 5.22 -27.85
CA VAL A 386 -22.84 5.30 -26.40
C VAL A 386 -23.29 3.95 -25.89
N LEU A 387 -22.52 3.39 -24.96
CA LEU A 387 -22.84 2.14 -24.29
C LEU A 387 -23.72 2.43 -23.08
N ASP A 388 -24.84 1.74 -22.97
CA ASP A 388 -25.62 1.70 -21.74
C ASP A 388 -24.82 1.10 -20.58
N LYS A 389 -25.22 1.43 -19.34
CA LYS A 389 -24.69 0.78 -18.14
C LYS A 389 -24.88 -0.74 -18.22
N GLY A 390 -23.83 -1.49 -17.92
CA GLY A 390 -23.83 -2.95 -17.89
C GLY A 390 -22.51 -3.57 -18.32
N LEU A 391 -22.48 -4.91 -18.25
CA LEU A 391 -21.32 -5.73 -18.59
C LEU A 391 -21.42 -6.24 -20.03
N TYR A 392 -20.54 -5.74 -20.90
CA TYR A 392 -20.43 -6.15 -22.30
C TYR A 392 -19.42 -7.29 -22.40
N THR A 393 -19.92 -8.53 -22.50
CA THR A 393 -19.05 -9.69 -22.70
C THR A 393 -18.67 -9.80 -24.17
N LEU A 394 -17.43 -9.47 -24.51
CA LEU A 394 -16.94 -9.45 -25.88
C LEU A 394 -16.57 -10.88 -26.31
N PRO A 395 -17.24 -11.46 -27.33
CA PRO A 395 -16.94 -12.83 -27.75
C PRO A 395 -15.55 -12.97 -28.40
N GLU A 396 -15.01 -11.85 -28.89
CA GLU A 396 -13.73 -11.69 -29.58
C GLU A 396 -13.17 -10.29 -29.33
N THR A 397 -11.93 -10.02 -29.74
CA THR A 397 -11.35 -8.67 -29.70
C THR A 397 -12.18 -7.69 -30.53
N LEU A 398 -12.61 -6.59 -29.91
CA LEU A 398 -13.35 -5.53 -30.57
C LEU A 398 -12.43 -4.74 -31.51
N LYS A 399 -12.80 -4.67 -32.79
CA LYS A 399 -12.06 -3.99 -33.85
C LYS A 399 -12.56 -2.56 -34.01
N ILE A 400 -11.71 -1.61 -33.66
CA ILE A 400 -12.02 -0.18 -33.61
C ILE A 400 -11.75 0.49 -34.97
N PRO A 401 -12.76 1.08 -35.63
CA PRO A 401 -12.58 1.88 -36.85
C PRO A 401 -12.19 3.34 -36.53
N SER A 402 -11.71 4.06 -37.54
CA SER A 402 -11.42 5.50 -37.47
C SER A 402 -12.68 6.37 -37.39
N ASN A 403 -12.51 7.65 -37.04
CA ASN A 403 -13.53 8.71 -37.02
C ASN A 403 -14.68 8.47 -36.04
N LEU A 404 -14.40 7.89 -34.87
CA LEU A 404 -15.44 7.44 -33.94
C LEU A 404 -15.17 7.90 -32.51
N THR A 405 -16.21 8.28 -31.78
CA THR A 405 -16.22 8.33 -30.32
C THR A 405 -16.97 7.13 -29.75
N LEU A 406 -16.31 6.31 -28.93
CA LEU A 406 -16.93 5.27 -28.12
C LEU A 406 -17.00 5.74 -26.66
N SER A 407 -18.22 5.91 -26.16
CA SER A 407 -18.49 6.45 -24.82
C SER A 407 -19.24 5.44 -23.97
N GLY A 408 -18.89 5.32 -22.70
CA GLY A 408 -19.74 4.67 -21.70
C GLY A 408 -20.51 5.66 -20.83
N GLN A 409 -21.02 5.13 -19.71
CA GLN A 409 -21.74 5.87 -18.67
C GLN A 409 -21.05 5.73 -17.31
N GLY A 410 -19.72 5.68 -17.31
CA GLY A 410 -18.89 5.62 -16.11
C GLY A 410 -18.53 4.20 -15.67
N LEU A 411 -18.34 4.02 -14.36
CA LEU A 411 -17.90 2.78 -13.71
C LEU A 411 -18.81 1.57 -14.00
N GLU A 412 -20.09 1.82 -14.32
CA GLU A 412 -21.07 0.77 -14.60
C GLU A 412 -21.05 0.29 -16.06
N THR A 413 -20.35 0.96 -16.97
CA THR A 413 -20.14 0.46 -18.34
C THR A 413 -18.82 -0.30 -18.39
N VAL A 414 -18.89 -1.64 -18.45
CA VAL A 414 -17.72 -2.51 -18.38
C VAL A 414 -17.57 -3.32 -19.66
N LEU A 415 -16.48 -3.13 -20.39
CA LEU A 415 -16.08 -4.01 -21.48
C LEU A 415 -15.24 -5.15 -20.92
N PHE A 416 -15.67 -6.39 -21.19
CA PHE A 416 -15.09 -7.59 -20.62
C PHE A 416 -14.90 -8.64 -21.71
N LEU A 417 -13.65 -8.89 -22.10
CA LEU A 417 -13.36 -9.97 -23.05
C LEU A 417 -13.84 -11.31 -22.46
N ASP A 418 -14.50 -12.15 -23.24
CA ASP A 418 -14.95 -13.46 -22.79
C ASP A 418 -13.80 -14.19 -22.05
N PRO A 419 -14.03 -14.70 -20.82
CA PRO A 419 -12.98 -15.27 -19.98
C PRO A 419 -12.26 -16.48 -20.62
N GLU A 420 -12.88 -17.11 -21.62
CA GLU A 420 -12.32 -18.20 -22.41
C GLU A 420 -11.49 -17.73 -23.62
N LYS A 421 -11.25 -16.43 -23.77
CA LYS A 421 -10.45 -15.85 -24.86
C LYS A 421 -9.14 -15.24 -24.35
N SER A 422 -8.13 -15.32 -25.21
CA SER A 422 -6.87 -14.60 -25.09
C SER A 422 -6.82 -13.51 -26.15
N GLY A 423 -6.10 -12.43 -25.89
CA GLY A 423 -5.98 -11.29 -26.80
C GLY A 423 -6.28 -9.96 -26.13
N SER A 424 -6.49 -8.93 -26.93
CA SER A 424 -6.88 -7.61 -26.42
C SER A 424 -8.40 -7.50 -26.32
N ALA A 425 -8.92 -6.73 -25.38
CA ALA A 425 -10.33 -6.33 -25.42
C ALA A 425 -10.58 -5.46 -26.67
N LEU A 426 -9.71 -4.47 -26.91
CA LEU A 426 -9.78 -3.57 -28.07
C LEU A 426 -8.50 -3.63 -28.91
N ALA A 427 -8.65 -3.62 -30.23
CA ALA A 427 -7.56 -3.44 -31.19
C ALA A 427 -8.02 -2.59 -32.38
N ASN A 428 -7.08 -1.91 -33.04
CA ASN A 428 -7.38 -1.16 -34.26
C ASN A 428 -7.85 -2.12 -35.37
N LYS A 429 -8.85 -1.69 -36.14
CA LYS A 429 -9.36 -2.41 -37.31
C LYS A 429 -8.39 -2.29 -38.49
N GLU A 430 -7.96 -1.07 -38.76
CA GLU A 430 -7.01 -0.71 -39.82
C GLU A 430 -5.66 -0.33 -39.21
N ASP A 431 -4.55 -0.56 -39.92
CA ASP A 431 -3.20 -0.17 -39.47
C ASP A 431 -3.05 1.36 -39.26
N ASP A 432 -3.92 2.15 -39.88
CA ASP A 432 -3.95 3.62 -39.86
C ASP A 432 -5.20 4.14 -39.13
N LEU A 433 -5.43 3.63 -37.91
CA LEU A 433 -6.48 4.14 -37.02
C LEU A 433 -6.29 5.64 -36.78
N ASN A 434 -7.35 6.41 -36.95
CA ASN A 434 -7.31 7.85 -36.74
C ASN A 434 -8.61 8.45 -36.23
N ASN A 435 -8.51 9.64 -35.61
CA ASN A 435 -9.65 10.40 -35.09
C ASN A 435 -10.56 9.55 -34.20
N PHE A 436 -9.97 8.90 -33.19
CA PHE A 436 -10.69 8.00 -32.29
C PHE A 436 -10.66 8.50 -30.85
N THR A 437 -11.83 8.51 -30.21
CA THR A 437 -11.98 8.86 -28.80
C THR A 437 -12.62 7.71 -28.03
N LEU A 438 -11.99 7.27 -26.94
CA LEU A 438 -12.58 6.37 -25.95
C LEU A 438 -12.82 7.12 -24.65
N ARG A 439 -14.02 7.01 -24.07
CA ARG A 439 -14.34 7.74 -22.84
C ARG A 439 -15.31 7.08 -21.89
N ASP A 440 -15.21 7.47 -20.62
CA ASP A 440 -16.21 7.23 -19.57
C ASP A 440 -16.62 5.74 -19.41
N LEU A 441 -15.64 4.82 -19.40
CA LEU A 441 -15.91 3.38 -19.25
C LEU A 441 -14.75 2.61 -18.63
N VAL A 442 -15.04 1.36 -18.23
CA VAL A 442 -14.08 0.41 -17.66
C VAL A 442 -13.77 -0.69 -18.67
N ILE A 443 -12.50 -1.07 -18.81
CA ILE A 443 -12.05 -2.29 -19.48
C ILE A 443 -11.46 -3.23 -18.44
N GLU A 444 -12.06 -4.42 -18.31
CA GLU A 444 -11.68 -5.44 -17.33
C GLU A 444 -10.91 -6.58 -17.98
N GLY A 445 -9.61 -6.68 -17.66
CA GLY A 445 -8.68 -7.65 -18.23
C GLY A 445 -8.65 -9.01 -17.53
N ALA A 446 -9.22 -9.14 -16.33
CA ALA A 446 -9.27 -10.40 -15.61
C ALA A 446 -10.18 -11.43 -16.29
N VAL A 447 -10.20 -12.65 -15.76
CA VAL A 447 -11.13 -13.71 -16.15
C VAL A 447 -12.41 -13.71 -15.31
N LYS A 448 -12.55 -12.75 -14.41
CA LYS A 448 -13.74 -12.52 -13.58
C LYS A 448 -13.98 -11.01 -13.53
N SER A 449 -15.21 -10.59 -13.75
CA SER A 449 -15.60 -9.17 -13.68
C SER A 449 -15.95 -8.71 -12.26
N GLU A 450 -16.28 -9.64 -11.36
CA GLU A 450 -16.54 -9.32 -9.97
C GLU A 450 -15.23 -9.03 -9.22
N PRO A 451 -15.16 -7.94 -8.42
CA PRO A 451 -14.00 -7.66 -7.61
C PRO A 451 -13.81 -8.77 -6.56
N PRO A 452 -12.58 -9.25 -6.33
CA PRO A 452 -12.34 -10.26 -5.32
C PRO A 452 -12.55 -9.70 -3.92
N ARG A 453 -12.95 -10.56 -2.97
CA ARG A 453 -13.01 -10.17 -1.55
C ARG A 453 -11.63 -9.81 -0.98
N ASP A 454 -10.60 -10.57 -1.32
CA ASP A 454 -9.21 -10.22 -1.00
C ASP A 454 -8.58 -9.56 -2.23
N PRO A 455 -8.16 -8.29 -2.15
CA PRO A 455 -7.59 -7.54 -3.27
C PRO A 455 -6.37 -8.25 -3.89
N ASN A 456 -5.64 -9.07 -3.14
CA ASN A 456 -4.48 -9.81 -3.66
C ASN A 456 -4.84 -11.13 -4.35
N SER A 457 -6.02 -11.70 -4.07
CA SER A 457 -6.34 -13.07 -4.50
C SER A 457 -6.44 -13.22 -6.01
N ALA A 458 -7.07 -12.26 -6.70
CA ALA A 458 -7.15 -12.27 -8.16
C ALA A 458 -5.80 -11.93 -8.81
N ARG A 459 -5.01 -11.05 -8.19
CA ARG A 459 -3.67 -10.71 -8.70
C ARG A 459 -2.74 -11.92 -8.72
N ARG A 460 -2.80 -12.77 -7.68
CA ARG A 460 -1.99 -14.00 -7.62
C ARG A 460 -2.19 -14.88 -8.85
N THR A 461 -3.42 -15.05 -9.32
CA THR A 461 -3.69 -15.91 -10.49
C THR A 461 -3.23 -15.28 -11.81
N ARG A 462 -3.24 -13.95 -11.90
CA ARG A 462 -2.74 -13.21 -13.07
C ARG A 462 -1.22 -13.08 -13.12
N SER A 463 -0.55 -13.18 -11.97
CA SER A 463 0.89 -12.97 -11.84
C SER A 463 1.75 -14.16 -12.30
N TYR A 464 1.14 -15.29 -12.67
CA TYR A 464 1.86 -16.48 -13.14
C TYR A 464 2.17 -16.42 -14.63
N ALA A 465 3.31 -16.99 -15.02
CA ALA A 465 3.72 -17.08 -16.43
C ALA A 465 2.72 -17.82 -17.34
N SER A 466 1.93 -18.73 -16.78
CA SER A 466 0.89 -19.49 -17.49
C SER A 466 -0.50 -18.85 -17.44
N ALA A 467 -0.64 -17.65 -16.88
CA ALA A 467 -1.90 -16.93 -16.89
C ALA A 467 -2.32 -16.64 -18.35
N ARG A 468 -3.63 -16.64 -18.59
CA ARG A 468 -4.17 -16.38 -19.93
C ARG A 468 -3.76 -14.97 -20.38
N SER A 469 -3.17 -14.85 -21.57
CA SER A 469 -2.69 -13.58 -22.12
C SER A 469 -3.85 -12.68 -22.52
N ARG A 470 -4.06 -11.58 -21.79
CA ARG A 470 -5.19 -10.67 -21.91
C ARG A 470 -4.69 -9.24 -21.70
N SER A 471 -4.84 -8.40 -22.71
CA SER A 471 -4.58 -6.94 -22.68
C SER A 471 -5.89 -6.16 -22.72
N GLY A 472 -5.87 -4.91 -22.26
CA GLY A 472 -7.01 -4.02 -22.40
C GLY A 472 -7.09 -3.51 -23.83
N ILE A 473 -6.19 -2.59 -24.18
CA ILE A 473 -6.15 -1.93 -25.49
C ILE A 473 -4.79 -2.18 -26.14
N ALA A 474 -4.79 -2.67 -27.37
CA ALA A 474 -3.57 -2.78 -28.18
C ALA A 474 -3.79 -2.17 -29.56
N PHE A 475 -3.33 -0.92 -29.73
CA PHE A 475 -3.31 -0.23 -31.01
C PHE A 475 -1.91 -0.29 -31.60
N SER A 476 -1.79 -0.84 -32.81
CA SER A 476 -0.49 -1.09 -33.44
C SER A 476 -0.55 -0.80 -34.93
N ALA A 477 0.35 0.08 -35.37
CA ALA A 477 0.58 0.37 -36.76
C ALA A 477 1.75 -0.44 -37.34
N GLN A 478 1.92 -0.40 -38.66
CA GLN A 478 3.07 -1.05 -39.35
C GLN A 478 4.27 -0.11 -39.51
N ARG A 479 4.07 1.19 -39.31
CA ARG A 479 5.12 2.22 -39.40
C ARG A 479 5.02 3.17 -38.22
N ALA A 480 6.15 3.79 -37.87
CA ALA A 480 6.15 4.87 -36.89
C ALA A 480 5.20 5.99 -37.35
N LYS A 481 4.48 6.59 -36.40
CA LYS A 481 3.62 7.76 -36.66
C LYS A 481 2.54 7.56 -37.72
N GLN A 482 2.08 6.33 -37.93
CA GLN A 482 1.06 6.04 -38.94
C GLN A 482 -0.34 6.36 -38.40
N MET A 483 -0.73 5.82 -37.25
CA MET A 483 -1.98 6.20 -36.60
C MET A 483 -1.93 7.66 -36.15
N HIS A 484 -3.06 8.34 -35.99
CA HIS A 484 -3.06 9.73 -35.51
C HIS A 484 -4.35 10.16 -34.81
N ASP A 485 -4.26 11.12 -33.89
CA ASP A 485 -5.41 11.73 -33.20
C ASP A 485 -6.21 10.69 -32.38
N LEU A 486 -5.54 10.13 -31.37
CA LEU A 486 -6.10 9.11 -30.46
C LEU A 486 -6.30 9.71 -29.07
N HIS A 487 -7.55 9.72 -28.60
CA HIS A 487 -7.96 10.36 -27.34
C HIS A 487 -8.55 9.34 -26.36
N PHE A 488 -8.11 9.40 -25.11
CA PHE A 488 -8.64 8.62 -24.00
C PHE A 488 -9.00 9.57 -22.85
N GLU A 489 -10.25 9.56 -22.42
CA GLU A 489 -10.76 10.48 -21.39
C GLU A 489 -11.58 9.72 -20.35
N HIS A 490 -11.21 9.77 -19.07
CA HIS A 490 -11.99 9.08 -18.02
C HIS A 490 -12.18 7.57 -18.28
N VAL A 491 -11.12 6.92 -18.77
CA VAL A 491 -11.10 5.49 -19.01
C VAL A 491 -10.36 4.79 -17.89
N THR A 492 -10.96 3.73 -17.35
CA THR A 492 -10.27 2.79 -16.46
C THR A 492 -9.91 1.53 -17.23
N VAL A 493 -8.65 1.11 -17.18
CA VAL A 493 -8.21 -0.20 -17.70
C VAL A 493 -7.50 -0.94 -16.59
N GLN A 494 -7.97 -2.14 -16.26
CA GLN A 494 -7.49 -2.83 -15.09
C GLN A 494 -7.27 -4.33 -15.28
N ASN A 495 -6.44 -4.90 -14.40
CA ASN A 495 -6.29 -6.34 -14.20
C ASN A 495 -5.82 -7.11 -15.46
N CYS A 496 -5.05 -6.50 -16.34
CA CYS A 496 -4.55 -7.16 -17.54
C CYS A 496 -3.30 -8.02 -17.23
N THR A 497 -3.16 -9.16 -17.89
CA THR A 497 -1.92 -9.96 -17.80
C THR A 497 -0.86 -9.47 -18.77
N LEU A 498 -1.28 -8.90 -19.90
CA LEU A 498 -0.44 -8.14 -20.82
C LEU A 498 -0.49 -6.64 -20.48
N ASP A 499 -0.01 -5.79 -21.39
CA ASP A 499 -0.19 -4.35 -21.34
C ASP A 499 -1.64 -3.99 -21.01
N GLY A 500 -1.84 -3.04 -20.09
CA GLY A 500 -3.16 -2.42 -19.89
C GLY A 500 -3.55 -1.70 -21.17
N VAL A 501 -2.75 -0.70 -21.55
CA VAL A 501 -2.87 0.02 -22.82
C VAL A 501 -1.53 0.08 -23.53
N ALA A 502 -1.52 -0.29 -24.81
CA ALA A 502 -0.37 -0.17 -25.67
C ALA A 502 -0.70 0.56 -26.97
N VAL A 503 0.05 1.64 -27.27
CA VAL A 503 -0.04 2.41 -28.50
C VAL A 503 1.31 2.39 -29.22
N ARG A 504 1.35 1.78 -30.41
CA ARG A 504 2.58 1.58 -31.19
C ARG A 504 2.45 2.27 -32.54
N GLY A 505 3.21 3.34 -32.78
CA GLY A 505 3.25 4.02 -34.07
C GLY A 505 2.15 5.06 -34.31
N ALA A 506 1.93 6.00 -33.37
CA ALA A 506 0.87 7.01 -33.46
C ALA A 506 1.38 8.46 -33.36
N GLN A 507 0.65 9.41 -33.94
CA GLN A 507 0.82 10.85 -33.68
C GLN A 507 -0.35 11.38 -32.86
N ASN A 508 -0.14 12.42 -32.05
CA ASN A 508 -1.20 13.11 -31.31
C ASN A 508 -1.99 12.12 -30.43
N VAL A 509 -1.31 11.52 -29.45
CA VAL A 509 -1.92 10.63 -28.47
C VAL A 509 -2.20 11.42 -27.20
N THR A 510 -3.46 11.50 -26.78
CA THR A 510 -3.87 12.28 -25.61
C THR A 510 -4.60 11.40 -24.60
N LEU A 511 -4.10 11.38 -23.36
CA LEU A 511 -4.72 10.71 -22.21
C LEU A 511 -5.07 11.76 -21.16
N VAL A 512 -6.33 11.83 -20.74
CA VAL A 512 -6.81 12.78 -19.75
C VAL A 512 -7.61 12.05 -18.69
N ALA A 513 -7.17 12.18 -17.44
CA ALA A 513 -7.86 11.60 -16.29
C ALA A 513 -8.17 10.11 -16.46
N CYS A 514 -7.21 9.32 -16.95
CA CYS A 514 -7.31 7.87 -17.09
C CYS A 514 -6.77 7.15 -15.85
N ASP A 515 -7.24 5.94 -15.57
CA ASP A 515 -6.69 5.05 -14.53
C ASP A 515 -6.33 3.70 -15.13
N PHE A 516 -5.04 3.48 -15.42
CA PHE A 516 -4.54 2.23 -15.97
C PHE A 516 -3.73 1.51 -14.90
N SER A 517 -4.31 0.45 -14.32
CA SER A 517 -3.82 -0.11 -13.07
C SER A 517 -3.85 -1.64 -13.03
N ASP A 518 -3.02 -2.24 -12.16
CA ASP A 518 -2.95 -3.70 -11.94
C ASP A 518 -2.74 -4.49 -13.25
N SER A 519 -1.93 -3.94 -14.17
CA SER A 519 -1.69 -4.50 -15.50
C SER A 519 -0.20 -4.70 -15.78
N GLY A 520 0.13 -5.79 -16.49
CA GLY A 520 1.51 -6.15 -16.84
C GLY A 520 2.09 -7.27 -15.96
N SER A 521 2.00 -8.50 -16.44
CA SER A 521 2.44 -9.71 -15.72
C SER A 521 3.69 -10.36 -16.33
N SER A 522 4.26 -11.37 -15.67
CA SER A 522 5.36 -12.20 -16.18
C SER A 522 4.88 -13.29 -17.15
N VAL A 523 3.78 -13.07 -17.87
CA VAL A 523 3.32 -14.00 -18.92
C VAL A 523 4.40 -14.14 -19.99
N VAL A 524 4.44 -15.29 -20.67
CA VAL A 524 5.44 -15.57 -21.72
C VAL A 524 5.50 -14.39 -22.71
N PRO A 525 6.70 -13.85 -23.03
CA PRO A 525 8.03 -14.44 -22.78
C PRO A 525 8.75 -14.00 -21.49
N GLY A 526 8.11 -13.26 -20.59
CA GLY A 526 8.70 -12.91 -19.29
C GLY A 526 8.44 -11.46 -18.84
N PRO A 527 9.00 -11.06 -17.69
CA PRO A 527 8.80 -9.73 -17.11
C PRO A 527 9.49 -8.62 -17.91
N GLY A 528 9.08 -7.37 -17.67
CA GLY A 528 9.67 -6.18 -18.30
C GLY A 528 9.22 -5.89 -19.73
N LEU A 529 8.15 -6.54 -20.19
CA LEU A 529 7.58 -6.35 -21.53
C LEU A 529 6.15 -5.82 -21.52
N GLN A 530 5.49 -5.89 -20.36
CA GLN A 530 4.07 -5.60 -20.20
C GLN A 530 3.94 -4.56 -19.10
N HIS A 531 3.19 -3.49 -19.36
CA HIS A 531 3.13 -2.30 -18.52
C HIS A 531 1.68 -1.88 -18.25
N ASN A 532 1.45 -0.94 -17.34
CA ASN A 532 0.14 -0.29 -17.28
C ASN A 532 -0.12 0.51 -18.57
N LEU A 533 0.87 1.30 -18.99
CA LEU A 533 0.89 2.02 -20.26
C LEU A 533 2.21 1.81 -21.01
N LEU A 534 2.11 1.44 -22.28
CA LEU A 534 3.21 1.43 -23.24
C LEU A 534 2.90 2.36 -24.41
N ILE A 535 3.79 3.31 -24.70
CA ILE A 535 3.75 4.12 -25.92
C ILE A 535 5.11 4.03 -26.61
N THR A 536 5.12 3.62 -27.89
CA THR A 536 6.38 3.49 -28.63
C THR A 536 6.26 3.90 -30.08
N ARG A 537 7.34 4.48 -30.64
CA ARG A 537 7.43 4.93 -32.03
C ARG A 537 6.38 5.99 -32.39
N SER A 538 6.08 6.86 -31.43
CA SER A 538 4.99 7.82 -31.50
C SER A 538 5.47 9.26 -31.40
N ASP A 539 4.59 10.20 -31.69
CA ASP A 539 4.89 11.63 -31.75
C ASP A 539 3.77 12.43 -31.09
N THR A 540 4.10 13.56 -30.48
CA THR A 540 3.14 14.41 -29.75
C THR A 540 2.25 13.61 -28.80
N VAL A 541 2.84 13.17 -27.68
CA VAL A 541 2.14 12.42 -26.63
C VAL A 541 1.87 13.37 -25.47
N ASP A 542 0.60 13.50 -25.06
CA ASP A 542 0.17 14.30 -23.91
C ASP A 542 -0.61 13.41 -22.92
N ILE A 543 -0.08 13.24 -21.72
CA ILE A 543 -0.68 12.42 -20.66
C ILE A 543 -0.82 13.29 -19.42
N ARG A 544 -2.06 13.51 -18.97
CA ARG A 544 -2.30 14.35 -17.82
C ARG A 544 -3.40 13.89 -16.89
N ASP A 545 -3.26 14.30 -15.63
CA ASP A 545 -4.22 14.10 -14.56
C ASP A 545 -4.58 12.60 -14.38
N SER A 546 -3.68 11.69 -14.77
CA SER A 546 -3.93 10.25 -14.91
C SER A 546 -3.18 9.42 -13.85
N ARG A 547 -3.57 8.16 -13.72
CA ARG A 547 -3.03 7.20 -12.74
C ARG A 547 -2.51 5.93 -13.42
N PHE A 548 -1.32 5.50 -13.01
CA PHE A 548 -0.62 4.33 -13.52
C PHE A 548 -0.04 3.52 -12.37
N ASP A 549 -0.83 2.58 -11.86
CA ASP A 549 -0.57 1.96 -10.55
C ASP A 549 -0.42 0.44 -10.57
N THR A 550 0.49 -0.06 -9.73
CA THR A 550 0.58 -1.49 -9.41
C THR A 550 0.78 -2.40 -10.63
N SER A 551 1.73 -2.10 -11.53
CA SER A 551 2.11 -3.06 -12.57
C SER A 551 2.84 -4.27 -11.95
N PRO A 552 2.29 -5.50 -11.98
CA PRO A 552 2.85 -6.63 -11.23
C PRO A 552 4.27 -7.05 -11.63
N TRP A 553 4.67 -6.82 -12.88
CA TRP A 553 5.98 -7.19 -13.43
C TRP A 553 6.53 -6.17 -14.43
N GLY A 554 5.98 -4.96 -14.42
CA GLY A 554 6.26 -3.90 -15.38
C GLY A 554 6.43 -2.54 -14.74
N SER A 555 6.48 -1.52 -15.61
CA SER A 555 6.50 -0.11 -15.23
C SER A 555 5.08 0.47 -15.27
N GLY A 556 4.86 1.56 -14.55
CA GLY A 556 3.61 2.33 -14.67
C GLY A 556 3.46 2.91 -16.06
N VAL A 557 4.49 3.61 -16.54
CA VAL A 557 4.54 4.15 -17.90
C VAL A 557 5.87 3.78 -18.56
N ASP A 558 5.82 3.18 -19.75
CA ASP A 558 6.98 2.95 -20.61
C ASP A 558 6.81 3.73 -21.93
N ILE A 559 7.74 4.65 -22.16
CA ILE A 559 7.85 5.47 -23.37
C ILE A 559 9.14 5.09 -24.08
N SER A 560 9.07 4.75 -25.37
CA SER A 560 10.28 4.45 -26.15
C SER A 560 10.23 4.95 -27.58
N HIS A 561 11.33 5.51 -28.06
CA HIS A 561 11.45 5.99 -29.45
C HIS A 561 10.35 6.98 -29.83
N CYS A 562 10.07 7.96 -28.97
CA CYS A 562 9.09 9.00 -29.20
C CYS A 562 9.74 10.39 -29.34
N ASP A 563 9.09 11.34 -30.02
CA ASP A 563 9.73 12.60 -30.40
C ASP A 563 9.34 13.82 -29.54
N THR A 564 8.12 13.85 -28.99
CA THR A 564 7.67 14.90 -28.07
C THR A 564 6.66 14.30 -27.11
N VAL A 565 6.96 14.36 -25.80
CA VAL A 565 6.22 13.65 -24.77
C VAL A 565 6.06 14.54 -23.55
N THR A 566 4.81 14.78 -23.16
CA THR A 566 4.45 15.51 -21.94
C THR A 566 3.68 14.61 -21.00
N LEU A 567 4.17 14.46 -19.76
CA LEU A 567 3.44 13.84 -18.66
C LEU A 567 3.25 14.90 -17.57
N SER A 568 2.00 15.28 -17.26
CA SER A 568 1.71 16.27 -16.24
C SER A 568 0.66 15.87 -15.20
N ASN A 569 0.90 16.18 -13.92
CA ASN A 569 -0.04 15.93 -12.81
C ASN A 569 -0.49 14.46 -12.68
N ASN A 570 0.36 13.49 -13.02
CA ASN A 570 0.01 12.07 -12.94
C ASN A 570 0.44 11.44 -11.60
N GLU A 571 -0.29 10.40 -11.17
CA GLU A 571 0.13 9.47 -10.12
C GLU A 571 0.71 8.21 -10.76
N VAL A 572 1.97 7.89 -10.47
CA VAL A 572 2.66 6.71 -11.00
C VAL A 572 3.30 5.94 -9.86
N ALA A 573 2.64 4.87 -9.39
CA ALA A 573 2.94 4.31 -8.09
C ALA A 573 2.94 2.78 -8.04
N ARG A 574 3.67 2.23 -7.06
CA ARG A 574 3.60 0.82 -6.65
C ARG A 574 3.91 -0.21 -7.75
N ASN A 575 4.66 0.18 -8.78
CA ASN A 575 5.03 -0.71 -9.89
C ASN A 575 6.26 -1.57 -9.52
N THR A 576 6.30 -2.82 -9.99
CA THR A 576 7.42 -3.75 -9.73
C THR A 576 8.73 -3.36 -10.44
N LEU A 577 8.65 -2.61 -11.54
CA LEU A 577 9.81 -1.99 -12.16
C LEU A 577 9.81 -0.49 -11.84
N HIS A 578 9.71 0.36 -12.85
CA HIS A 578 9.86 1.80 -12.70
C HIS A 578 8.50 2.47 -12.60
N GLY A 579 8.49 3.69 -12.05
CA GLY A 579 7.33 4.57 -12.23
C GLY A 579 7.21 4.95 -13.71
N ILE A 580 8.07 5.88 -14.13
CA ILE A 580 8.14 6.37 -15.52
C ILE A 580 9.47 5.95 -16.12
N ARG A 581 9.44 5.20 -17.21
CA ARG A 581 10.61 4.80 -17.99
C ARG A 581 10.57 5.44 -19.37
N VAL A 582 11.62 6.16 -19.73
CA VAL A 582 11.76 6.80 -21.04
C VAL A 582 13.04 6.28 -21.70
N THR A 583 12.92 5.73 -22.91
CA THR A 583 14.07 5.16 -23.66
C THR A 583 14.21 5.82 -25.02
N ASP A 584 15.42 6.27 -25.37
CA ASP A 584 15.78 6.80 -26.69
C ASP A 584 14.69 7.73 -27.29
N SER A 585 14.26 8.75 -26.54
CA SER A 585 13.15 9.64 -26.92
C SER A 585 13.52 11.12 -26.76
N GLY A 586 12.90 11.99 -27.56
CA GLY A 586 13.14 13.44 -27.61
C GLY A 586 11.99 14.27 -27.03
N GLY A 587 12.28 15.54 -26.72
CA GLY A 587 11.25 16.54 -26.38
C GLY A 587 10.42 16.16 -25.17
N ILE A 588 11.10 15.77 -24.07
CA ILE A 588 10.46 15.18 -22.90
C ILE A 588 10.17 16.25 -21.85
N HIS A 589 8.92 16.33 -21.41
CA HIS A 589 8.46 17.24 -20.35
C HIS A 589 7.70 16.45 -19.27
N LEU A 590 8.34 16.22 -18.12
CA LEU A 590 7.70 15.58 -16.96
C LEU A 590 7.46 16.63 -15.89
N VAL A 591 6.19 16.97 -15.63
CA VAL A 591 5.83 18.12 -14.78
C VAL A 591 4.82 17.74 -13.69
N ASN A 592 5.08 18.09 -12.43
CA ASN A 592 4.13 17.90 -11.32
C ASN A 592 3.64 16.44 -11.11
N ASN A 593 4.39 15.42 -11.52
CA ASN A 593 3.99 14.03 -11.31
C ASN A 593 4.35 13.58 -9.89
N LEU A 594 3.47 12.77 -9.29
CA LEU A 594 3.78 11.99 -8.09
C LEU A 594 4.24 10.59 -8.52
N VAL A 595 5.49 10.24 -8.19
CA VAL A 595 6.10 8.98 -8.57
C VAL A 595 6.65 8.26 -7.34
N GLU A 596 5.86 7.35 -6.76
CA GLU A 596 6.16 6.81 -5.43
C GLU A 596 6.03 5.29 -5.27
N GLY A 597 6.85 4.73 -4.39
CA GLY A 597 6.70 3.33 -3.97
C GLY A 597 6.95 2.33 -5.10
N ASN A 598 7.67 2.67 -6.17
CA ASN A 598 8.02 1.71 -7.21
C ASN A 598 9.24 0.88 -6.76
N ASP A 599 9.32 -0.41 -7.10
CA ASP A 599 10.42 -1.30 -6.68
C ASP A 599 11.76 -0.97 -7.40
N GLY A 600 11.68 -0.30 -8.55
CA GLY A 600 12.81 0.26 -9.29
C GLY A 600 13.00 1.76 -9.04
N HIS A 601 13.49 2.47 -10.06
CA HIS A 601 13.57 3.93 -10.05
C HIS A 601 12.18 4.56 -10.11
N GLY A 602 12.03 5.76 -9.55
CA GLY A 602 10.83 6.56 -9.78
C GLY A 602 10.73 6.94 -11.26
N ILE A 603 11.66 7.77 -11.73
CA ILE A 603 11.80 8.18 -13.12
C ILE A 603 13.16 7.70 -13.64
N VAL A 604 13.20 7.05 -14.79
CA VAL A 604 14.45 6.60 -15.42
C VAL A 604 14.51 6.94 -16.89
N PHE A 605 15.66 7.48 -17.31
CA PHE A 605 16.01 7.73 -18.71
C PHE A 605 17.07 6.72 -19.15
N ASP A 606 16.64 5.77 -19.97
CA ASP A 606 17.45 4.69 -20.50
C ASP A 606 17.97 5.01 -21.90
N LYS A 607 19.09 4.37 -22.23
CA LYS A 607 19.70 4.40 -23.56
C LYS A 607 19.83 2.98 -24.11
N GLN A 608 19.27 2.76 -25.30
CA GLN A 608 19.52 1.54 -26.06
C GLN A 608 20.41 1.80 -27.28
N MET A 609 20.29 2.97 -27.89
CA MET A 609 21.16 3.41 -28.98
C MET A 609 21.66 4.84 -28.76
N ASP A 610 20.75 5.80 -28.83
CA ASP A 610 21.10 7.23 -28.93
C ASP A 610 21.00 7.95 -27.58
N GLY A 611 20.11 7.51 -26.68
CA GLY A 611 19.78 8.21 -25.45
C GLY A 611 18.63 9.19 -25.63
N CYS A 612 18.22 9.86 -24.54
CA CYS A 612 17.13 10.83 -24.59
C CYS A 612 17.64 12.24 -24.91
N GLU A 613 16.83 13.07 -25.57
CA GLU A 613 17.19 14.46 -25.94
C GLU A 613 16.14 15.46 -25.46
N ASN A 614 16.56 16.68 -25.11
CA ASN A 614 15.68 17.78 -24.68
C ASN A 614 14.78 17.38 -23.50
N VAL A 615 15.40 16.94 -22.40
CA VAL A 615 14.69 16.44 -21.22
C VAL A 615 14.46 17.56 -20.21
N THR A 616 13.20 17.82 -19.86
CA THR A 616 12.80 18.73 -18.78
C THR A 616 11.99 17.98 -17.73
N VAL A 617 12.47 17.95 -16.50
CA VAL A 617 11.77 17.33 -15.36
C VAL A 617 11.61 18.38 -14.27
N THR A 618 10.38 18.82 -14.03
CA THR A 618 10.11 19.98 -13.17
C THR A 618 9.01 19.73 -12.16
N ASN A 619 9.20 20.12 -10.90
CA ASN A 619 8.19 20.06 -9.82
C ASN A 619 7.62 18.65 -9.54
N ASN A 620 8.33 17.58 -9.88
CA ASN A 620 7.87 16.22 -9.59
C ASN A 620 8.21 15.84 -8.15
N ILE A 621 7.39 15.00 -7.54
CA ILE A 621 7.70 14.34 -6.26
C ILE A 621 8.03 12.89 -6.56
N SER A 622 9.28 12.50 -6.32
CA SER A 622 9.71 11.11 -6.43
C SER A 622 10.20 10.60 -5.09
N ARG A 623 9.49 9.63 -4.51
CA ARG A 623 9.77 9.19 -3.14
C ARG A 623 9.55 7.71 -2.90
N ASN A 624 10.22 7.18 -1.87
CA ASN A 624 10.01 5.81 -1.39
C ASN A 624 10.20 4.75 -2.48
N ASN A 625 10.96 5.05 -3.55
CA ASN A 625 11.24 4.10 -4.61
C ASN A 625 12.42 3.21 -4.22
N GLY A 626 12.41 1.96 -4.66
CA GLY A 626 13.41 0.94 -4.37
C GLY A 626 14.75 1.13 -5.08
N LYS A 627 14.95 2.24 -5.81
CA LYS A 627 16.24 2.71 -6.35
C LYS A 627 16.31 4.24 -6.25
N SER A 628 16.92 4.96 -7.20
CA SER A 628 16.93 6.43 -7.24
C SER A 628 15.55 7.02 -7.56
N GLY A 629 15.24 8.20 -7.03
CA GLY A 629 14.01 8.93 -7.40
C GLY A 629 13.98 9.31 -8.88
N ILE A 630 15.03 9.98 -9.36
CA ILE A 630 15.23 10.28 -10.79
C ILE A 630 16.61 9.78 -11.20
N GLN A 631 16.69 8.89 -12.19
CA GLN A 631 17.94 8.41 -12.76
C GLN A 631 18.09 8.88 -14.21
N VAL A 632 19.16 9.61 -14.49
CA VAL A 632 19.52 10.07 -15.84
C VAL A 632 20.82 9.37 -16.24
N GLN A 633 20.75 8.33 -17.08
CA GLN A 633 21.95 7.56 -17.44
C GLN A 633 22.67 8.16 -18.65
N ASP A 634 21.94 8.59 -19.68
CA ASP A 634 22.50 9.16 -20.91
C ASP A 634 21.45 10.03 -21.63
N ALA A 635 21.15 11.21 -21.07
CA ALA A 635 20.24 12.19 -21.68
C ALA A 635 20.95 13.53 -21.97
N HIS A 636 20.71 14.08 -23.15
CA HIS A 636 21.27 15.33 -23.65
C HIS A 636 20.30 16.49 -23.46
N GLU A 637 20.83 17.70 -23.22
CA GLU A 637 20.04 18.91 -22.99
C GLU A 637 19.00 18.75 -21.85
N THR A 638 19.48 18.22 -20.71
CA THR A 638 18.65 17.89 -19.54
C THR A 638 18.54 19.07 -18.57
N THR A 639 17.31 19.40 -18.17
CA THR A 639 16.96 20.38 -17.13
C THR A 639 16.15 19.70 -16.02
N LEU A 640 16.65 19.70 -14.79
CA LEU A 640 15.96 19.19 -13.61
C LEU A 640 15.74 20.34 -12.62
N GLU A 641 14.49 20.73 -12.36
CA GLU A 641 14.17 21.90 -11.55
C GLU A 641 13.08 21.61 -10.51
N ASN A 642 13.29 22.03 -9.26
CA ASN A 642 12.28 21.98 -8.19
C ASN A 642 11.65 20.59 -7.93
N ASN A 643 12.35 19.50 -8.28
CA ASN A 643 11.88 18.15 -7.95
C ASN A 643 12.17 17.82 -6.48
N VAL A 644 11.27 17.10 -5.84
CA VAL A 644 11.46 16.56 -4.48
C VAL A 644 11.85 15.09 -4.60
N LEU A 645 13.08 14.77 -4.22
CA LEU A 645 13.59 13.40 -4.12
C LEU A 645 13.79 13.07 -2.64
N VAL A 646 13.04 12.09 -2.12
CA VAL A 646 13.07 11.79 -0.69
C VAL A 646 12.80 10.32 -0.41
N ASP A 647 13.54 9.74 0.54
CA ASP A 647 13.40 8.37 1.01
C ASP A 647 13.52 7.29 -0.09
N ASN A 648 14.09 7.60 -1.25
CA ASN A 648 14.46 6.57 -2.23
C ASN A 648 15.78 5.88 -1.82
N GLU A 649 16.12 4.73 -2.39
CA GLU A 649 17.31 3.96 -1.95
C GLU A 649 18.64 4.68 -2.26
N ASN A 650 18.73 5.34 -3.42
CA ASN A 650 19.98 5.91 -3.94
C ASN A 650 19.90 7.43 -4.19
N ASP A 651 19.15 8.17 -3.38
CA ASP A 651 19.00 9.64 -3.60
C ASP A 651 20.35 10.38 -3.52
N ASP A 652 21.32 9.85 -2.78
CA ASP A 652 22.67 10.44 -2.63
C ASP A 652 23.55 10.33 -3.90
N GLU A 653 23.16 9.52 -4.90
CA GLU A 653 23.94 9.36 -6.15
C GLU A 653 23.52 10.35 -7.26
N CYS A 654 22.47 11.16 -7.03
CA CYS A 654 21.85 12.03 -8.04
C CYS A 654 21.99 13.53 -7.75
N ALA A 655 22.79 13.92 -6.74
CA ALA A 655 23.06 15.31 -6.36
C ALA A 655 24.26 15.94 -7.08
#